data_AF-A0A9W4SFA5-F1
#
_entry.id   AF-A0A9W4SFA5-F1
#
_cell.length_a   1.000
_cell.length_b   1.000
_cell.length_c   1.000
_cell.angle_alpha   90.00
_cell.angle_beta   90.00
_cell.angle_gamma   90.00
#
_symmetry.space_group_name_H-M   'P 1'
#
loop_
_entity.id
_entity.type
_entity.pdbx_description
1 polymer ?
#
loop_
_entity_poly.entity_id
_entity_poly.type
_entity_poly.pdbx_seq_one_letter_code
_entity_poly.pdbx_strand_id
1 'polypeptide(L)'
;MSTFTILGKSFTLWCFDQESKVIFKVIIGENNDIFDLKELITKKLPGDLKAVQLLLWKVDIEYNKIKNITLDCLLIDKLENEIDTVGRAFDGIAESIKIRVILEKLVDTEKENKSINEEELAMLEFWKGLSKAKIIFPYIQNMLLDNSFFVIKNESELEFNLRPTVKDEYKDNKYVYLKDDVNMQIDDLLEQFNCDGFLCLPNKVFFLGNQSFGSHLLIRSCYLELIHAIPLLEIHNLIKYGCIITGTPGIGKSYFGLFLLYYIRHHYPDATIIWELADKVDQLYEFSSNGNVRSGNINMFRNTLASKKNFYLVDAQRPINCNAYTILFSSPNDNIYNVFKKRLGITKYYMPIWSFDEINLLWNTLYKETLREKSNKFSFEKFDTLLKRWGPIPRTVLQNWNNKSYVESDYKILIGEIDLERTLISFSEEGMNKSSASGRLIHIHVKSDFITPRYCFASRMITRDIIDRYIRYNQIKFRHLLKCTGGDSKVSAFRGRIFEDFAHQQIQKGGDFRIRLLTNGMVSMKNTITEYKKIRSYKFKEFYTLEDTRKNYYNVPTAQNFESIDSFSYDENTLFLYQVTVSMKHSIKFNALDKIKKFLDWDKDIYLYFVVPPEIFSRFPPQKYKNSKDEDRQKFPTLINKLSQYALEVPINVMIDEDLNIGDENQDDEKSNKSYEESDNVEMVESDG
;
A
#
# COMPACT_ATOMS: atom_id res chain seq x y z
N MET A 1 -17.86 53.00 -8.68
CA MET A 1 -18.31 52.47 -7.36
C MET A 1 -19.70 53.03 -7.10
N SER A 2 -20.74 52.21 -7.19
CA SER A 2 -22.10 52.60 -6.78
C SER A 2 -22.15 52.68 -5.25
N THR A 3 -22.46 53.85 -4.71
CA THR A 3 -22.69 54.07 -3.28
C THR A 3 -24.00 53.39 -2.89
N PHE A 4 -23.92 52.29 -2.14
CA PHE A 4 -25.10 51.62 -1.57
C PHE A 4 -25.86 52.59 -0.66
N THR A 5 -27.17 52.71 -0.83
CA THR A 5 -28.03 53.62 -0.06
C THR A 5 -28.81 52.83 0.99
N ILE A 6 -28.66 53.21 2.25
CA ILE A 6 -29.45 52.68 3.37
C ILE A 6 -30.84 53.33 3.33
N LEU A 7 -31.89 52.52 3.21
CA LEU A 7 -33.28 53.00 3.09
C LEU A 7 -34.05 52.78 4.41
N GLY A 8 -34.56 53.87 5.00
CA GLY A 8 -35.27 53.82 6.29
C GLY A 8 -34.34 53.72 7.50
N LYS A 9 -34.86 53.24 8.64
CA LYS A 9 -34.06 53.04 9.86
C LYS A 9 -33.03 51.93 9.65
N SER A 10 -31.79 52.17 10.05
CA SER A 10 -30.72 51.19 9.95
C SER A 10 -30.74 50.19 11.11
N PHE A 11 -30.31 48.97 10.84
CA PHE A 11 -29.98 47.96 11.85
C PHE A 11 -28.70 47.22 11.46
N THR A 12 -28.09 46.61 12.48
CA THR A 12 -26.87 45.80 12.33
C THR A 12 -27.24 44.33 12.43
N LEU A 13 -26.94 43.55 11.39
CA LEU A 13 -27.11 42.10 11.38
C LEU A 13 -25.75 41.41 11.50
N TRP A 14 -25.67 40.45 12.42
CA TRP A 14 -24.54 39.52 12.51
C TRP A 14 -24.80 38.30 11.62
N CYS A 15 -23.86 38.06 10.69
CA CYS A 15 -23.91 37.00 9.69
C CYS A 15 -22.83 35.96 9.96
N PHE A 16 -23.10 34.70 9.62
CA PHE A 16 -22.18 33.58 9.72
C PHE A 16 -22.05 32.84 8.39
N ASP A 17 -20.83 32.73 7.87
CA ASP A 17 -20.53 31.89 6.72
C ASP A 17 -20.29 30.45 7.18
N GLN A 18 -21.16 29.54 6.75
CA GLN A 18 -21.10 28.13 7.14
C GLN A 18 -19.86 27.42 6.60
N GLU A 19 -19.34 27.84 5.44
CA GLU A 19 -18.20 27.21 4.78
C GLU A 19 -16.88 27.67 5.40
N SER A 20 -16.66 28.99 5.47
CA SER A 20 -15.42 29.56 6.02
C SER A 20 -15.41 29.65 7.55
N LYS A 21 -16.55 29.44 8.21
CA LYS A 21 -16.77 29.60 9.66
C LYS A 21 -16.48 31.03 10.15
N VAL A 22 -16.56 32.03 9.27
CA VAL A 22 -16.32 33.45 9.57
C VAL A 22 -17.61 34.15 10.00
N ILE A 23 -17.49 35.06 10.97
CA ILE A 23 -18.59 35.89 11.47
C ILE A 23 -18.27 37.35 11.15
N PHE A 24 -19.25 38.07 10.62
CA PHE A 24 -19.11 39.48 10.28
C PHE A 24 -20.44 40.22 10.44
N LYS A 25 -20.38 41.56 10.43
CA LYS A 25 -21.54 42.43 10.56
C LYS A 25 -21.86 43.15 9.26
N VAL A 26 -23.15 43.31 8.98
CA VAL A 26 -23.69 44.10 7.87
C VAL A 26 -24.64 45.16 8.42
N ILE A 27 -24.56 46.37 7.88
CA ILE A 27 -25.46 47.49 8.22
C ILE A 27 -26.35 47.72 6.99
N ILE A 28 -27.67 47.67 7.19
CA ILE A 28 -28.67 47.80 6.12
C ILE A 28 -29.94 48.48 6.68
N GLY A 29 -30.74 49.08 5.81
CA GLY A 29 -31.97 49.79 6.17
C GLY A 29 -33.21 48.90 6.14
N GLU A 30 -34.26 49.28 6.88
CA GLU A 30 -35.49 48.48 7.03
C GLU A 30 -36.33 48.39 5.77
N ASN A 31 -36.16 49.36 4.88
CA ASN A 31 -36.84 49.40 3.59
C ASN A 31 -35.99 48.85 2.45
N ASN A 32 -34.75 48.43 2.70
CA ASN A 32 -33.99 47.62 1.73
C ASN A 32 -34.60 46.22 1.67
N ASP A 33 -34.46 45.54 0.54
CA ASP A 33 -34.97 44.19 0.34
C ASP A 33 -33.92 43.10 0.65
N ILE A 34 -34.32 41.83 0.59
CA ILE A 34 -33.40 40.71 0.84
C ILE A 34 -32.32 40.61 -0.25
N PHE A 35 -32.58 41.07 -1.48
CA PHE A 35 -31.57 41.10 -2.54
C PHE A 35 -30.46 42.12 -2.24
N ASP A 36 -30.81 43.32 -1.80
CA ASP A 36 -29.89 44.34 -1.29
C ASP A 36 -29.00 43.79 -0.17
N LEU A 37 -29.59 42.99 0.74
CA LEU A 37 -28.86 42.31 1.80
C LEU A 37 -27.83 41.32 1.24
N LYS A 38 -28.20 40.51 0.24
CA LYS A 38 -27.27 39.58 -0.43
C LYS A 38 -26.12 40.34 -1.10
N GLU A 39 -26.38 41.45 -1.80
CA GLU A 39 -25.34 42.28 -2.43
C GLU A 39 -24.36 42.90 -1.42
N LEU A 40 -24.85 43.31 -0.24
CA LEU A 40 -23.97 43.80 0.82
C LEU A 40 -23.10 42.70 1.40
N ILE A 41 -23.64 41.49 1.52
CA ILE A 41 -22.91 40.34 2.06
C ILE A 41 -21.82 39.88 1.10
N THR A 42 -22.07 39.80 -0.21
CA THR A 42 -21.04 39.41 -1.18
C THR A 42 -19.83 40.33 -1.14
N LYS A 43 -20.02 41.65 -0.92
CA LYS A 43 -18.93 42.62 -0.74
C LYS A 43 -18.06 42.38 0.50
N LYS A 44 -18.51 41.56 1.45
CA LYS A 44 -17.79 41.19 2.68
C LYS A 44 -17.13 39.81 2.59
N LEU A 45 -17.45 39.01 1.58
CA LEU A 45 -16.89 37.68 1.38
C LEU A 45 -15.73 37.73 0.36
N PRO A 46 -14.71 36.86 0.50
CA PRO A 46 -13.64 36.75 -0.49
C PRO A 46 -14.12 36.08 -1.79
N GLY A 47 -13.71 36.63 -2.94
CA GLY A 47 -13.98 36.08 -4.28
C GLY A 47 -15.06 36.83 -5.09
N ASP A 48 -15.19 36.50 -6.38
CA ASP A 48 -16.19 37.10 -7.30
C ASP A 48 -17.57 36.43 -7.17
N LEU A 49 -18.12 36.42 -5.94
CA LEU A 49 -19.44 35.83 -5.67
C LEU A 49 -20.58 36.78 -6.09
N LYS A 50 -21.58 36.27 -6.81
CA LYS A 50 -22.79 37.04 -7.16
C LYS A 50 -23.87 36.87 -6.08
N ALA A 51 -24.69 37.90 -5.86
CA ALA A 51 -25.77 37.88 -4.86
C ALA A 51 -26.73 36.69 -5.05
N VAL A 52 -27.04 36.34 -6.30
CA VAL A 52 -27.86 35.18 -6.68
C VAL A 52 -27.28 33.82 -6.25
N GLN A 53 -25.98 33.74 -5.95
CA GLN A 53 -25.32 32.51 -5.49
C GLN A 53 -25.37 32.35 -3.96
N LEU A 54 -26.03 33.26 -3.23
CA LEU A 54 -26.19 33.18 -1.78
C LEU A 54 -27.59 32.72 -1.38
N LEU A 55 -27.64 31.69 -0.53
CA LEU A 55 -28.80 31.33 0.28
C LEU A 55 -28.64 31.94 1.68
N LEU A 56 -29.69 32.62 2.14
CA LEU A 56 -29.75 33.24 3.46
C LEU A 56 -30.78 32.53 4.34
N TRP A 57 -30.38 32.20 5.56
CA TRP A 57 -31.25 31.62 6.57
C TRP A 57 -31.34 32.55 7.77
N LYS A 58 -32.57 32.84 8.22
CA LYS A 58 -32.84 33.59 9.45
C LYS A 58 -32.63 32.70 10.66
N VAL A 59 -31.94 33.23 11.66
CA VAL A 59 -31.65 32.53 12.93
C VAL A 59 -31.70 33.48 14.14
N ASP A 60 -31.72 32.92 15.35
CA ASP A 60 -31.59 33.65 16.62
C ASP A 60 -30.63 32.89 17.54
N ILE A 61 -29.33 33.07 17.32
CA ILE A 61 -28.30 32.25 17.98
C ILE A 61 -27.30 33.13 18.72
N GLU A 62 -27.05 32.80 19.99
CA GLU A 62 -25.93 33.38 20.74
C GLU A 62 -24.60 32.85 20.22
N TYR A 63 -23.63 33.74 20.03
CA TYR A 63 -22.29 33.44 19.51
C TYR A 63 -21.65 32.17 20.11
N ASN A 64 -21.77 31.99 21.43
CA ASN A 64 -21.15 30.86 22.15
C ASN A 64 -21.75 29.49 21.80
N LYS A 65 -22.95 29.43 21.20
CA LYS A 65 -23.65 28.18 20.88
C LYS A 65 -23.32 27.61 19.50
N ILE A 66 -22.69 28.39 18.62
CA ILE A 66 -22.43 28.02 17.22
C ILE A 66 -21.35 26.94 17.06
N LYS A 67 -20.42 26.83 18.02
CA LYS A 67 -19.30 25.88 17.92
C LYS A 67 -19.68 24.42 18.23
N ASN A 68 -20.83 24.16 18.86
CA ASN A 68 -21.15 22.86 19.47
C ASN A 68 -22.48 22.23 19.02
N ILE A 69 -23.15 22.76 17.99
CA ILE A 69 -24.46 22.28 17.53
C ILE A 69 -24.46 22.04 16.01
N THR A 70 -25.10 20.96 15.56
CA THR A 70 -25.40 20.71 14.14
C THR A 70 -26.40 21.74 13.63
N LEU A 71 -26.01 22.55 12.65
CA LEU A 71 -26.74 23.76 12.21
C LEU A 71 -28.19 23.50 11.77
N ASP A 72 -28.51 22.31 11.26
CA ASP A 72 -29.83 21.95 10.72
C ASP A 72 -30.97 22.06 11.75
N CYS A 73 -30.65 21.99 13.04
CA CYS A 73 -31.63 22.10 14.12
C CYS A 73 -31.95 23.56 14.53
N LEU A 74 -31.30 24.57 13.93
CA LEU A 74 -31.34 25.97 14.38
C LEU A 74 -31.83 26.96 13.30
N LEU A 75 -32.14 26.47 12.09
CA LEU A 75 -32.66 27.29 11.00
C LEU A 75 -34.12 27.64 11.29
N ILE A 76 -34.45 28.94 11.38
CA ILE A 76 -35.82 29.40 11.66
C ILE A 76 -36.60 29.49 10.35
N ASP A 77 -36.18 30.39 9.47
CA ASP A 77 -36.84 30.62 8.18
C ASP A 77 -35.79 30.81 7.08
N LYS A 78 -36.05 30.24 5.91
CA LYS A 78 -35.26 30.54 4.72
C LYS A 78 -35.75 31.85 4.11
N LEU A 79 -34.84 32.79 3.84
CA LEU A 79 -35.18 34.09 3.24
C LEU A 79 -35.25 33.94 1.72
N GLU A 80 -36.29 33.28 1.24
CA GLU A 80 -36.47 32.92 -0.18
C GLU A 80 -37.02 34.07 -1.03
N ASN A 81 -37.88 34.91 -0.46
CA ASN A 81 -38.50 36.01 -1.19
C ASN A 81 -37.60 37.24 -1.20
N GLU A 82 -36.93 37.47 -2.33
CA GLU A 82 -35.90 38.50 -2.47
C GLU A 82 -36.44 39.93 -2.39
N ILE A 83 -37.76 40.12 -2.56
CA ILE A 83 -38.45 41.43 -2.56
C ILE A 83 -38.96 41.79 -1.16
N ASP A 84 -38.94 40.86 -0.20
CA ASP A 84 -39.35 41.17 1.17
C ASP A 84 -38.38 42.18 1.78
N THR A 85 -38.93 43.16 2.50
CA THR A 85 -38.10 44.15 3.15
C THR A 85 -37.43 43.54 4.36
N VAL A 86 -36.19 43.95 4.62
CA VAL A 86 -35.41 43.44 5.74
C VAL A 86 -36.09 43.79 7.08
N GLY A 87 -36.75 44.95 7.17
CA GLY A 87 -37.55 45.32 8.35
C GLY A 87 -38.69 44.34 8.65
N ARG A 88 -39.35 43.79 7.61
CA ARG A 88 -40.38 42.75 7.77
C ARG A 88 -39.76 41.40 8.13
N ALA A 89 -38.70 41.01 7.43
CA ALA A 89 -38.04 39.72 7.64
C ALA A 89 -37.45 39.58 9.06
N PHE A 90 -37.06 40.70 9.67
CA PHE A 90 -36.42 40.76 10.99
C PHE A 90 -37.22 41.59 12.01
N ASP A 91 -38.55 41.65 11.86
CA ASP A 91 -39.43 42.40 12.77
C ASP A 91 -39.30 41.91 14.23
N GLY A 92 -39.38 42.85 15.18
CA GLY A 92 -39.29 42.58 16.62
C GLY A 92 -37.88 42.27 17.17
N ILE A 93 -36.81 42.44 16.38
CA ILE A 93 -35.45 42.16 16.85
C ILE A 93 -34.88 43.36 17.62
N ALA A 94 -34.62 43.16 18.92
CA ALA A 94 -33.84 44.10 19.72
C ALA A 94 -32.34 44.06 19.33
N GLU A 95 -31.67 45.21 19.39
CA GLU A 95 -30.21 45.30 19.22
C GLU A 95 -29.52 44.31 20.18
N SER A 96 -28.92 43.26 19.60
CA SER A 96 -28.33 42.14 20.35
C SER A 96 -27.15 41.56 19.58
N ILE A 97 -26.17 40.99 20.29
CA ILE A 97 -24.94 40.39 19.71
C ILE A 97 -25.21 38.97 19.20
N LYS A 98 -26.45 38.70 18.77
CA LYS A 98 -26.86 37.38 18.30
C LYS A 98 -26.70 37.30 16.79
N ILE A 99 -26.32 36.13 16.30
CA ILE A 99 -26.28 35.85 14.86
C ILE A 99 -27.71 35.75 14.37
N ARG A 100 -27.98 36.48 13.28
CA ARG A 100 -29.31 36.61 12.67
C ARG A 100 -29.40 35.99 11.28
N VAL A 101 -28.25 35.82 10.61
CA VAL A 101 -28.19 35.27 9.25
C VAL A 101 -27.11 34.20 9.16
N ILE A 102 -27.46 33.04 8.60
CA ILE A 102 -26.51 32.02 8.16
C ILE A 102 -26.50 31.97 6.64
N LEU A 103 -25.30 31.82 6.08
CA LEU A 103 -25.03 31.86 4.64
C LEU A 103 -24.64 30.48 4.12
N GLU A 104 -25.23 30.11 2.99
CA GLU A 104 -24.82 28.96 2.18
C GLU A 104 -24.58 29.42 0.74
N LYS A 105 -23.56 28.88 0.07
CA LYS A 105 -23.24 29.20 -1.33
C LYS A 105 -23.85 28.15 -2.24
N LEU A 106 -24.56 28.59 -3.27
CA LEU A 106 -25.04 27.74 -4.35
C LEU A 106 -23.87 27.41 -5.29
N VAL A 107 -23.57 26.13 -5.44
CA VAL A 107 -22.79 25.62 -6.58
C VAL A 107 -23.67 25.76 -7.83
N ASP A 108 -23.11 26.13 -8.99
CA ASP A 108 -23.85 26.41 -10.24
C ASP A 108 -24.85 25.27 -10.61
N THR A 109 -26.11 25.44 -10.22
CA THR A 109 -27.17 24.40 -10.26
C THR A 109 -27.67 24.06 -11.66
N GLU A 110 -27.45 24.91 -12.68
CA GLU A 110 -27.84 24.59 -14.06
C GLU A 110 -26.96 23.51 -14.70
N LYS A 111 -25.67 23.43 -14.33
CA LYS A 111 -24.76 22.39 -14.80
C LYS A 111 -24.95 21.08 -14.03
N GLU A 112 -25.17 21.15 -12.72
CA GLU A 112 -25.44 19.97 -11.90
C GLU A 112 -26.80 19.32 -12.24
N ASN A 113 -27.89 20.09 -12.37
CA ASN A 113 -29.19 19.50 -12.75
C ASN A 113 -29.17 18.87 -14.15
N LYS A 114 -28.41 19.44 -15.09
CA LYS A 114 -28.21 18.85 -16.41
C LYS A 114 -27.35 17.58 -16.34
N SER A 115 -26.26 17.60 -15.57
CA SER A 115 -25.38 16.44 -15.36
C SER A 115 -26.07 15.30 -14.61
N ILE A 116 -26.88 15.60 -13.60
CA ILE A 116 -27.67 14.63 -12.82
C ILE A 116 -28.72 13.98 -13.73
N ASN A 117 -29.41 14.77 -14.56
CA ASN A 117 -30.37 14.23 -15.53
C ASN A 117 -29.72 13.37 -16.62
N GLU A 118 -28.55 13.76 -17.14
CA GLU A 118 -27.81 12.96 -18.14
C GLU A 118 -27.31 11.63 -17.54
N GLU A 119 -26.84 11.65 -16.30
CA GLU A 119 -26.39 10.44 -15.61
C GLU A 119 -27.54 9.50 -15.24
N GLU A 120 -28.64 10.02 -14.70
CA GLU A 120 -29.84 9.22 -14.44
C GLU A 120 -30.40 8.61 -15.74
N LEU A 121 -30.36 9.36 -16.85
CA LEU A 121 -30.75 8.85 -18.16
C LEU A 121 -29.83 7.71 -18.62
N ALA A 122 -28.51 7.87 -18.49
CA ALA A 122 -27.55 6.82 -18.83
C ALA A 122 -27.72 5.57 -17.94
N MET A 123 -28.03 5.75 -16.65
CA MET A 123 -28.35 4.66 -15.73
C MET A 123 -29.66 3.96 -16.09
N LEU A 124 -30.68 4.71 -16.52
CA LEU A 124 -31.95 4.18 -17.00
C LEU A 124 -31.76 3.39 -18.31
N GLU A 125 -30.96 3.89 -19.24
CA GLU A 125 -30.58 3.19 -20.46
C GLU A 125 -29.84 1.89 -20.15
N PHE A 126 -28.90 1.92 -19.20
CA PHE A 126 -28.24 0.73 -18.69
C PHE A 126 -29.24 -0.29 -18.13
N TRP A 127 -30.12 0.12 -17.21
CA TRP A 127 -31.04 -0.81 -16.56
C TRP A 127 -32.05 -1.43 -17.53
N LYS A 128 -32.53 -0.66 -18.50
CA LYS A 128 -33.37 -1.18 -19.60
C LYS A 128 -32.57 -2.07 -20.53
N GLY A 129 -31.34 -1.68 -20.87
CA GLY A 129 -30.44 -2.45 -21.71
C GLY A 129 -30.04 -3.79 -21.10
N LEU A 130 -29.95 -3.88 -19.77
CA LEU A 130 -29.63 -5.10 -19.05
C LEU A 130 -30.65 -6.22 -19.30
N SER A 131 -31.93 -5.88 -19.52
CA SER A 131 -32.96 -6.87 -19.90
C SER A 131 -32.78 -7.46 -21.30
N LYS A 132 -31.98 -6.81 -22.14
CA LYS A 132 -31.62 -7.25 -23.50
C LYS A 132 -30.18 -7.77 -23.57
N ALA A 133 -29.49 -7.84 -22.44
CA ALA A 133 -28.13 -8.34 -22.38
C ALA A 133 -28.11 -9.83 -22.72
N LYS A 134 -27.04 -10.27 -23.38
CA LYS A 134 -26.83 -11.69 -23.72
C LYS A 134 -25.56 -12.20 -23.09
N ILE A 135 -25.59 -13.45 -22.63
CA ILE A 135 -24.39 -14.19 -22.26
C ILE A 135 -23.87 -14.88 -23.51
N ILE A 136 -22.62 -14.57 -23.87
CA ILE A 136 -21.98 -15.03 -25.10
C ILE A 136 -20.72 -15.81 -24.72
N PHE A 137 -20.57 -17.01 -25.28
CA PHE A 137 -19.44 -17.88 -25.03
C PHE A 137 -18.58 -18.01 -26.28
N PRO A 138 -17.24 -18.06 -26.15
CA PRO A 138 -16.37 -18.46 -27.25
C PRO A 138 -16.71 -19.89 -27.72
N TYR A 139 -16.87 -20.10 -29.02
CA TYR A 139 -17.19 -21.42 -29.58
C TYR A 139 -15.91 -22.26 -29.77
N ILE A 140 -15.95 -23.51 -29.30
CA ILE A 140 -14.88 -24.50 -29.50
C ILE A 140 -15.42 -25.59 -30.44
N GLN A 141 -14.67 -25.97 -31.48
CA GLN A 141 -15.12 -26.90 -32.54
C GLN A 141 -15.61 -28.27 -32.02
N ASN A 142 -15.19 -28.69 -30.82
CA ASN A 142 -15.60 -29.97 -30.21
C ASN A 142 -16.75 -29.85 -29.20
N MET A 143 -17.37 -28.67 -29.05
CA MET A 143 -18.54 -28.51 -28.18
C MET A 143 -19.76 -29.25 -28.76
N LEU A 144 -20.31 -30.17 -27.98
CA LEU A 144 -21.61 -30.81 -28.28
C LEU A 144 -22.72 -29.83 -27.91
N LEU A 145 -23.27 -29.16 -28.92
CA LEU A 145 -24.36 -28.19 -28.76
C LEU A 145 -25.61 -28.65 -29.49
N ASP A 146 -26.75 -28.52 -28.83
CA ASP A 146 -28.03 -28.69 -29.48
C ASP A 146 -28.37 -27.42 -30.27
N ASN A 147 -28.29 -27.52 -31.60
CA ASN A 147 -28.63 -26.43 -32.51
C ASN A 147 -30.10 -25.99 -32.39
N SER A 148 -30.94 -26.73 -31.68
CA SER A 148 -32.30 -26.30 -31.31
C SER A 148 -32.27 -25.14 -30.31
N PHE A 149 -31.31 -25.12 -29.37
CA PHE A 149 -31.22 -24.12 -28.30
C PHE A 149 -30.25 -22.98 -28.58
N PHE A 150 -29.17 -23.25 -29.32
CA PHE A 150 -28.05 -22.32 -29.46
C PHE A 150 -27.93 -21.71 -30.85
N VAL A 151 -27.39 -20.49 -30.91
CA VAL A 151 -26.97 -19.82 -32.13
C VAL A 151 -25.46 -19.73 -32.14
N ILE A 152 -24.83 -20.12 -33.25
CA ILE A 152 -23.41 -19.92 -33.49
C ILE A 152 -23.25 -18.84 -34.56
N LYS A 153 -22.49 -17.79 -34.26
CA LYS A 153 -22.22 -16.67 -35.18
C LYS A 153 -20.74 -16.33 -35.23
N ASN A 154 -20.30 -15.79 -36.36
CA ASN A 154 -18.99 -15.16 -36.45
C ASN A 154 -18.99 -13.84 -35.67
N GLU A 155 -17.83 -13.44 -35.15
CA GLU A 155 -17.63 -12.15 -34.47
C GLU A 155 -18.24 -10.95 -35.23
N SER A 156 -18.01 -10.87 -36.55
CA SER A 156 -18.50 -9.79 -37.41
C SER A 156 -20.03 -9.70 -37.51
N GLU A 157 -20.73 -10.77 -37.13
CA GLU A 157 -22.19 -10.87 -37.16
C GLU A 157 -22.81 -10.65 -35.77
N LEU A 158 -21.98 -10.46 -34.73
CA LEU A 158 -22.44 -10.13 -33.39
C LEU A 158 -22.72 -8.64 -33.28
N GLU A 159 -23.89 -8.31 -32.75
CA GLU A 159 -24.27 -6.93 -32.43
C GLU A 159 -23.53 -6.36 -31.21
N PHE A 160 -22.55 -7.07 -30.67
CA PHE A 160 -21.92 -6.77 -29.39
C PHE A 160 -20.48 -6.25 -29.51
N ASN A 161 -19.87 -6.16 -30.71
CA ASN A 161 -18.50 -5.64 -30.89
C ASN A 161 -17.43 -6.34 -30.01
N LEU A 162 -17.47 -7.68 -29.90
CA LEU A 162 -16.35 -8.45 -29.34
C LEU A 162 -15.18 -8.45 -30.34
N ARG A 163 -13.92 -8.60 -29.88
CA ARG A 163 -12.72 -8.67 -30.75
C ARG A 163 -12.34 -10.13 -31.08
N PRO A 164 -11.48 -10.40 -32.09
CA PRO A 164 -11.14 -11.76 -32.51
C PRO A 164 -10.35 -12.52 -31.44
N THR A 165 -10.73 -13.77 -31.20
CA THR A 165 -10.05 -14.68 -30.26
C THR A 165 -8.95 -15.45 -30.99
N VAL A 166 -7.67 -15.30 -30.60
CA VAL A 166 -6.53 -15.88 -31.36
C VAL A 166 -5.90 -17.11 -30.68
N LYS A 167 -6.61 -17.76 -29.74
CA LYS A 167 -6.14 -19.05 -29.21
C LYS A 167 -6.42 -20.12 -30.28
N ASP A 168 -5.46 -21.03 -30.52
CA ASP A 168 -5.58 -22.08 -31.54
C ASP A 168 -6.81 -23.00 -31.38
N GLU A 169 -7.38 -23.07 -30.18
CA GLU A 169 -8.60 -23.82 -29.85
C GLU A 169 -9.90 -23.11 -30.28
N TYR A 170 -9.86 -21.79 -30.49
CA TYR A 170 -11.00 -20.93 -30.88
C TYR A 170 -10.89 -20.42 -32.33
N LYS A 171 -10.15 -21.16 -33.17
CA LYS A 171 -9.67 -20.80 -34.53
C LYS A 171 -10.67 -20.16 -35.49
N ASP A 172 -11.97 -20.32 -35.26
CA ASP A 172 -13.00 -19.82 -36.16
C ASP A 172 -13.57 -18.44 -35.78
N ASN A 173 -13.13 -17.79 -34.68
CA ASN A 173 -13.72 -16.53 -34.18
C ASN A 173 -15.26 -16.56 -34.09
N LYS A 174 -15.78 -17.75 -33.76
CA LYS A 174 -17.20 -17.98 -33.58
C LYS A 174 -17.55 -17.88 -32.11
N TYR A 175 -18.79 -17.47 -31.87
CA TYR A 175 -19.36 -17.36 -30.56
C TYR A 175 -20.72 -18.03 -30.53
N VAL A 176 -21.08 -18.56 -29.37
CA VAL A 176 -22.34 -19.22 -29.12
C VAL A 176 -23.13 -18.47 -28.04
N TYR A 177 -24.42 -18.32 -28.27
CA TYR A 177 -25.35 -17.77 -27.29
C TYR A 177 -26.73 -18.43 -27.42
N LEU A 178 -27.52 -18.34 -26.36
CA LEU A 178 -28.87 -18.92 -26.31
C LEU A 178 -29.83 -18.17 -27.25
N LYS A 179 -30.70 -18.89 -27.95
CA LYS A 179 -31.76 -18.25 -28.76
C LYS A 179 -32.77 -17.50 -27.88
N ASP A 180 -33.37 -16.45 -28.43
CA ASP A 180 -34.28 -15.56 -27.71
C ASP A 180 -35.62 -16.23 -27.34
N ASP A 181 -36.01 -17.29 -28.05
CA ASP A 181 -37.22 -18.08 -27.81
C ASP A 181 -37.01 -19.22 -26.80
N VAL A 182 -35.77 -19.43 -26.34
CA VAL A 182 -35.41 -20.51 -25.42
C VAL A 182 -35.28 -19.96 -24.01
N ASN A 183 -36.06 -20.54 -23.10
CA ASN A 183 -36.00 -20.21 -21.69
C ASN A 183 -35.17 -21.26 -20.94
N MET A 184 -33.88 -20.99 -20.77
CA MET A 184 -32.96 -21.80 -19.97
C MET A 184 -32.59 -21.01 -18.71
N GLN A 185 -32.52 -21.67 -17.55
CA GLN A 185 -32.08 -21.02 -16.32
C GLN A 185 -30.62 -20.58 -16.47
N ILE A 186 -30.28 -19.43 -15.87
CA ILE A 186 -28.92 -18.88 -15.95
C ILE A 186 -27.91 -19.86 -15.35
N ASP A 187 -28.26 -20.53 -14.26
CA ASP A 187 -27.40 -21.49 -13.57
C ASP A 187 -27.04 -22.66 -14.49
N ASP A 188 -28.05 -23.31 -15.09
CA ASP A 188 -27.86 -24.40 -16.05
C ASP A 188 -27.01 -23.97 -17.26
N LEU A 189 -27.27 -22.75 -17.77
CA LEU A 189 -26.53 -22.20 -18.90
C LEU A 189 -25.06 -21.97 -18.55
N LEU A 190 -24.77 -21.42 -17.37
CA LEU A 190 -23.41 -21.16 -16.94
C LEU A 190 -22.66 -22.45 -16.61
N GLU A 191 -23.31 -23.43 -16.00
CA GLU A 191 -22.73 -24.75 -15.71
C GLU A 191 -22.37 -25.50 -16.99
N GLN A 192 -23.21 -25.46 -18.03
CA GLN A 192 -22.91 -26.10 -19.32
C GLN A 192 -21.62 -25.58 -19.97
N PHE A 193 -21.25 -24.33 -19.72
CA PHE A 193 -20.11 -23.65 -20.34
C PHE A 193 -18.98 -23.31 -19.35
N ASN A 194 -18.96 -23.91 -18.15
CA ASN A 194 -17.97 -23.66 -17.09
C ASN A 194 -17.78 -22.16 -16.75
N CYS A 195 -18.83 -21.35 -16.93
CA CYS A 195 -18.82 -19.91 -16.75
C CYS A 195 -17.82 -19.12 -17.62
N ASP A 196 -17.25 -19.66 -18.70
CA ASP A 196 -16.29 -18.94 -19.57
C ASP A 196 -16.98 -17.95 -20.56
N GLY A 197 -18.02 -17.26 -20.08
CA GLY A 197 -18.89 -16.41 -20.88
C GLY A 197 -18.73 -14.92 -20.61
N PHE A 198 -19.16 -14.11 -21.57
CA PHE A 198 -19.24 -12.66 -21.44
C PHE A 198 -20.70 -12.22 -21.38
N LEU A 199 -21.07 -11.52 -20.30
CA LEU A 199 -22.30 -10.74 -20.26
C LEU A 199 -22.11 -9.48 -21.12
N CYS A 200 -22.84 -9.40 -22.22
CA CYS A 200 -22.72 -8.36 -23.22
C CYS A 200 -23.97 -7.48 -23.23
N LEU A 201 -23.79 -6.18 -23.00
CA LEU A 201 -24.84 -5.18 -23.11
C LEU A 201 -25.07 -4.80 -24.59
N PRO A 202 -26.27 -4.31 -24.95
CA PRO A 202 -26.53 -3.79 -26.29
C PRO A 202 -25.56 -2.68 -26.69
N ASN A 203 -25.40 -2.48 -28.00
CA ASN A 203 -24.51 -1.45 -28.55
C ASN A 203 -24.75 -0.06 -27.93
N LYS A 204 -23.66 0.61 -27.56
CA LYS A 204 -23.61 1.94 -26.93
C LYS A 204 -24.21 2.01 -25.51
N VAL A 205 -24.59 0.88 -24.93
CA VAL A 205 -25.01 0.81 -23.52
C VAL A 205 -23.81 0.37 -22.68
N PHE A 206 -23.54 1.11 -21.60
CA PHE A 206 -22.42 0.84 -20.70
C PHE A 206 -22.94 0.47 -19.31
N PHE A 207 -22.20 -0.38 -18.59
CA PHE A 207 -22.54 -0.73 -17.22
C PHE A 207 -22.60 0.53 -16.34
N LEU A 208 -23.70 0.69 -15.60
CA LEU A 208 -23.99 1.88 -14.79
C LEU A 208 -23.92 3.21 -15.59
N GLY A 209 -24.19 3.17 -16.90
CA GLY A 209 -24.10 4.36 -17.76
C GLY A 209 -22.67 4.91 -17.95
N ASN A 210 -21.64 4.21 -17.45
CA ASN A 210 -20.28 4.73 -17.40
C ASN A 210 -19.35 3.92 -18.32
N GLN A 211 -18.79 4.62 -19.32
CA GLN A 211 -17.92 4.06 -20.35
C GLN A 211 -16.69 3.33 -19.77
N SER A 212 -16.22 3.71 -18.59
CA SER A 212 -15.06 3.08 -17.94
C SER A 212 -15.32 1.63 -17.51
N PHE A 213 -16.58 1.25 -17.26
CA PHE A 213 -16.96 -0.15 -17.03
C PHE A 213 -17.14 -0.94 -18.32
N GLY A 214 -17.22 -0.27 -19.47
CA GLY A 214 -17.45 -0.90 -20.75
C GLY A 214 -18.85 -1.48 -20.89
N SER A 215 -19.04 -2.30 -21.93
CA SER A 215 -20.29 -2.98 -22.28
C SER A 215 -20.17 -4.51 -22.20
N HIS A 216 -19.02 -5.01 -21.74
CA HIS A 216 -18.70 -6.44 -21.67
C HIS A 216 -18.15 -6.77 -20.30
N LEU A 217 -18.64 -7.86 -19.74
CA LEU A 217 -18.22 -8.36 -18.44
C LEU A 217 -17.93 -9.85 -18.56
N LEU A 218 -16.70 -10.26 -18.25
CA LEU A 218 -16.38 -11.68 -18.11
C LEU A 218 -17.09 -12.22 -16.86
N ILE A 219 -17.93 -13.22 -17.05
CA ILE A 219 -18.50 -14.01 -15.96
C ILE A 219 -17.38 -14.94 -15.52
N ARG A 220 -17.07 -14.95 -14.22
CA ARG A 220 -15.98 -15.77 -13.70
C ARG A 220 -16.55 -17.10 -13.20
N SER A 221 -15.74 -18.16 -13.28
CA SER A 221 -16.04 -19.47 -12.69
C SER A 221 -16.56 -19.36 -11.25
N CYS A 222 -15.88 -18.54 -10.44
CA CYS A 222 -16.24 -18.37 -9.04
C CYS A 222 -17.54 -17.58 -8.78
N TYR A 223 -18.16 -16.94 -9.79
CA TYR A 223 -19.36 -16.11 -9.56
C TYR A 223 -20.54 -16.98 -9.14
N LEU A 224 -20.81 -18.07 -9.87
CA LEU A 224 -21.90 -18.97 -9.54
C LEU A 224 -21.63 -19.72 -8.23
N GLU A 225 -20.39 -20.20 -8.04
CA GLU A 225 -19.96 -20.84 -6.79
C GLU A 225 -20.12 -19.91 -5.57
N LEU A 226 -19.77 -18.62 -5.70
CA LEU A 226 -19.99 -17.61 -4.66
C LEU A 226 -21.48 -17.37 -4.43
N ILE A 227 -22.30 -17.32 -5.48
CA ILE A 227 -23.75 -17.16 -5.36
C ILE A 227 -24.41 -18.36 -4.69
N HIS A 228 -23.87 -19.57 -4.85
CA HIS A 228 -24.34 -20.75 -4.14
C HIS A 228 -23.86 -20.77 -2.68
N ALA A 229 -22.64 -20.31 -2.41
CA ALA A 229 -22.09 -20.20 -1.06
C ALA A 229 -22.76 -19.10 -0.24
N ILE A 230 -23.03 -17.95 -0.86
CA ILE A 230 -23.89 -16.92 -0.28
C ILE A 230 -25.30 -17.49 -0.37
N PRO A 231 -26.06 -17.61 0.72
CA PRO A 231 -27.39 -18.21 0.69
C PRO A 231 -28.43 -17.24 0.08
N LEU A 232 -28.14 -16.68 -1.10
CA LEU A 232 -29.03 -15.81 -1.87
C LEU A 232 -30.36 -16.52 -2.14
N LEU A 233 -30.31 -17.81 -2.48
CA LEU A 233 -31.50 -18.63 -2.72
C LEU A 233 -32.32 -18.93 -1.44
N GLU A 234 -31.78 -18.65 -0.25
CA GLU A 234 -32.46 -18.85 1.05
C GLU A 234 -32.78 -17.53 1.79
N ILE A 235 -32.79 -16.38 1.11
CA ILE A 235 -32.98 -15.04 1.72
C ILE A 235 -34.24 -14.93 2.58
N HIS A 236 -35.24 -15.80 2.39
CA HIS A 236 -36.45 -15.83 3.22
C HIS A 236 -36.28 -16.51 4.59
N ASN A 237 -35.09 -17.02 4.93
CA ASN A 237 -34.76 -17.47 6.28
C ASN A 237 -34.58 -16.26 7.24
N LEU A 238 -35.36 -16.23 8.33
CA LEU A 238 -35.51 -15.08 9.25
C LEU A 238 -34.24 -14.57 9.95
N ILE A 239 -33.11 -15.28 9.85
CA ILE A 239 -31.88 -15.03 10.63
C ILE A 239 -30.76 -14.37 9.79
N LYS A 240 -30.85 -14.39 8.44
CA LYS A 240 -29.78 -13.91 7.56
C LYS A 240 -30.09 -12.50 7.05
N TYR A 241 -29.17 -11.55 7.26
CA TYR A 241 -29.36 -10.12 6.93
C TYR A 241 -28.45 -9.63 5.79
N GLY A 242 -27.47 -10.44 5.38
CA GLY A 242 -26.52 -10.04 4.35
C GLY A 242 -25.19 -10.79 4.42
N CYS A 243 -24.24 -10.34 3.61
CA CYS A 243 -22.89 -10.87 3.57
C CYS A 243 -21.85 -9.80 3.23
N ILE A 244 -20.59 -10.09 3.55
CA ILE A 244 -19.44 -9.27 3.17
C ILE A 244 -18.66 -10.04 2.13
N ILE A 245 -18.35 -9.41 1.00
CA ILE A 245 -17.50 -9.96 -0.05
C ILE A 245 -16.21 -9.14 -0.09
N THR A 246 -15.11 -9.79 0.28
CA THR A 246 -13.79 -9.19 0.31
C THR A 246 -12.80 -9.98 -0.55
N GLY A 247 -11.53 -9.59 -0.54
CA GLY A 247 -10.47 -10.21 -1.33
C GLY A 247 -9.48 -9.16 -1.84
N THR A 248 -8.46 -9.60 -2.56
CA THR A 248 -7.38 -8.74 -3.06
C THR A 248 -7.93 -7.49 -3.79
N PRO A 249 -7.41 -6.28 -3.52
CA PRO A 249 -7.84 -5.09 -4.25
C PRO A 249 -7.66 -5.26 -5.77
N GLY A 250 -8.67 -4.87 -6.56
CA GLY A 250 -8.58 -4.93 -8.03
C GLY A 250 -8.91 -6.26 -8.70
N ILE A 251 -9.39 -7.27 -7.95
CA ILE A 251 -9.88 -8.56 -8.50
C ILE A 251 -11.24 -8.50 -9.20
N GLY A 252 -11.92 -7.34 -9.19
CA GLY A 252 -13.25 -7.18 -9.82
C GLY A 252 -14.47 -7.41 -8.91
N LYS A 253 -14.39 -7.10 -7.61
CA LYS A 253 -15.57 -7.20 -6.70
C LYS A 253 -16.76 -6.34 -7.18
N SER A 254 -16.49 -5.13 -7.64
CA SER A 254 -17.52 -4.25 -8.23
C SER A 254 -18.14 -4.85 -9.50
N TYR A 255 -17.35 -5.55 -10.32
CA TYR A 255 -17.86 -6.29 -11.48
C TYR A 255 -18.74 -7.49 -11.07
N PHE A 256 -18.41 -8.16 -9.96
CA PHE A 256 -19.34 -9.16 -9.40
C PHE A 256 -20.67 -8.51 -8.99
N GLY A 257 -20.67 -7.30 -8.45
CA GLY A 257 -21.88 -6.50 -8.21
C GLY A 257 -22.69 -6.21 -9.49
N LEU A 258 -22.01 -5.92 -10.62
CA LEU A 258 -22.66 -5.71 -11.91
C LEU A 258 -23.34 -7.00 -12.41
N PHE A 259 -22.67 -8.14 -12.24
CA PHE A 259 -23.27 -9.44 -12.54
C PHE A 259 -24.45 -9.75 -11.61
N LEU A 260 -24.37 -9.40 -10.33
CA LEU A 260 -25.47 -9.56 -9.38
C LEU A 260 -26.71 -8.74 -9.77
N LEU A 261 -26.57 -7.56 -10.37
CA LEU A 261 -27.74 -6.84 -10.92
C LEU A 261 -28.49 -7.68 -11.96
N TYR A 262 -27.75 -8.30 -12.88
CA TYR A 262 -28.31 -9.17 -13.91
C TYR A 262 -28.95 -10.41 -13.26
N TYR A 263 -28.20 -11.11 -12.41
CA TYR A 263 -28.65 -12.32 -11.73
C TYR A 263 -29.90 -12.08 -10.89
N ILE A 264 -29.91 -11.06 -10.03
CA ILE A 264 -31.04 -10.75 -9.14
C ILE A 264 -32.27 -10.40 -9.97
N ARG A 265 -32.13 -9.63 -11.06
CA ARG A 265 -33.26 -9.27 -11.93
C ARG A 265 -33.96 -10.50 -12.52
N HIS A 266 -33.20 -11.54 -12.85
CA HIS A 266 -33.74 -12.77 -13.43
C HIS A 266 -34.34 -13.71 -12.39
N HIS A 267 -33.69 -13.89 -11.23
CA HIS A 267 -34.14 -14.82 -10.18
C HIS A 267 -35.18 -14.20 -9.22
N TYR A 268 -35.20 -12.88 -9.09
CA TYR A 268 -36.11 -12.13 -8.21
C TYR A 268 -36.75 -10.95 -8.97
N PRO A 269 -37.62 -11.22 -9.96
CA PRO A 269 -38.15 -10.18 -10.85
C PRO A 269 -38.96 -9.09 -10.13
N ASP A 270 -39.51 -9.39 -8.95
CA ASP A 270 -40.26 -8.44 -8.13
C ASP A 270 -39.38 -7.58 -7.20
N ALA A 271 -38.10 -7.92 -7.06
CA ALA A 271 -37.20 -7.25 -6.13
C ALA A 271 -36.70 -5.92 -6.69
N THR A 272 -36.58 -4.93 -5.81
CA THR A 272 -35.86 -3.69 -6.08
C THR A 272 -34.43 -3.82 -5.56
N ILE A 273 -33.47 -3.30 -6.32
CA ILE A 273 -32.06 -3.27 -5.92
C ILE A 273 -31.65 -1.83 -5.65
N ILE A 274 -31.04 -1.58 -4.51
CA ILE A 274 -30.44 -0.28 -4.19
C ILE A 274 -28.93 -0.44 -4.20
N TRP A 275 -28.21 0.41 -4.93
CA TRP A 275 -26.76 0.41 -4.98
C TRP A 275 -26.19 1.75 -4.49
N GLU A 276 -25.35 1.68 -3.46
CA GLU A 276 -24.46 2.76 -3.02
C GLU A 276 -23.02 2.55 -3.56
N LEU A 277 -22.56 3.47 -4.41
CA LEU A 277 -21.28 3.37 -5.13
C LEU A 277 -20.09 3.89 -4.31
N ALA A 278 -18.90 3.37 -4.60
CA ALA A 278 -17.68 3.66 -3.85
C ALA A 278 -17.20 5.12 -3.94
N ASP A 279 -17.44 5.77 -5.07
CA ASP A 279 -16.98 7.11 -5.43
C ASP A 279 -18.01 8.20 -5.13
N LYS A 280 -19.22 7.82 -4.68
CA LYS A 280 -20.34 8.74 -4.46
C LYS A 280 -20.86 8.65 -3.03
N VAL A 281 -20.37 9.55 -2.18
CA VAL A 281 -20.83 9.65 -0.79
C VAL A 281 -22.27 10.18 -0.79
N ASP A 282 -23.16 9.53 -0.05
CA ASP A 282 -24.57 9.90 0.14
C ASP A 282 -25.46 9.90 -1.13
N GLN A 283 -25.00 9.33 -2.25
CA GLN A 283 -25.82 9.10 -3.45
C GLN A 283 -26.04 7.60 -3.69
N LEU A 284 -27.30 7.20 -3.71
CA LEU A 284 -27.76 5.84 -3.97
C LEU A 284 -28.59 5.80 -5.25
N TYR A 285 -28.56 4.65 -5.92
CA TYR A 285 -29.37 4.38 -7.10
C TYR A 285 -30.35 3.23 -6.82
N GLU A 286 -31.64 3.48 -7.05
CA GLU A 286 -32.71 2.49 -6.98
C GLU A 286 -32.99 1.94 -8.37
N PHE A 287 -32.75 0.65 -8.56
CA PHE A 287 -33.12 -0.12 -9.75
C PHE A 287 -34.41 -0.88 -9.48
N SER A 288 -35.53 -0.32 -9.96
CA SER A 288 -36.86 -0.87 -9.72
C SER A 288 -37.16 -2.05 -10.65
N SER A 289 -37.95 -3.01 -10.16
CA SER A 289 -38.45 -4.17 -10.94
C SER A 289 -39.22 -3.77 -12.21
N ASN A 290 -39.93 -2.63 -12.17
CA ASN A 290 -40.64 -2.07 -13.33
C ASN A 290 -39.74 -1.44 -14.41
N GLY A 291 -38.42 -1.49 -14.27
CA GLY A 291 -37.46 -0.94 -15.25
C GLY A 291 -37.15 0.54 -15.08
N ASN A 292 -37.61 1.19 -14.01
CA ASN A 292 -37.24 2.56 -13.67
C ASN A 292 -35.97 2.64 -12.83
N VAL A 293 -35.28 3.78 -12.92
CA VAL A 293 -34.13 4.13 -12.09
C VAL A 293 -34.39 5.46 -11.40
N ARG A 294 -33.98 5.58 -10.14
CA ARG A 294 -34.00 6.84 -9.39
C ARG A 294 -32.67 7.01 -8.68
N SER A 295 -32.16 8.22 -8.56
CA SER A 295 -31.06 8.53 -7.65
C SER A 295 -31.53 9.40 -6.48
N GLY A 296 -30.82 9.33 -5.37
CA GLY A 296 -31.16 10.11 -4.18
C GLY A 296 -30.34 9.72 -2.97
N ASN A 297 -30.60 10.41 -1.86
CA ASN A 297 -29.97 10.08 -0.59
C ASN A 297 -30.66 8.91 0.11
N ILE A 298 -30.06 8.47 1.22
CA ILE A 298 -30.55 7.31 1.96
C ILE A 298 -31.98 7.49 2.50
N ASN A 299 -32.39 8.72 2.81
CA ASN A 299 -33.71 9.01 3.38
C ASN A 299 -34.82 8.71 2.38
N MET A 300 -34.58 9.00 1.09
CA MET A 300 -35.51 8.73 0.00
C MET A 300 -35.84 7.24 -0.12
N PHE A 301 -34.85 6.37 0.15
CA PHE A 301 -34.97 4.93 -0.08
C PHE A 301 -35.19 4.10 1.20
N ARG A 302 -35.41 4.73 2.37
CA ARG A 302 -35.64 4.03 3.66
C ARG A 302 -36.76 3.01 3.59
N ASN A 303 -37.87 3.35 2.93
CA ASN A 303 -39.02 2.45 2.79
C ASN A 303 -38.67 1.23 1.92
N THR A 304 -37.95 1.45 0.82
CA THR A 304 -37.47 0.38 -0.06
C THR A 304 -36.50 -0.55 0.69
N LEU A 305 -35.59 0.01 1.50
CA LEU A 305 -34.63 -0.75 2.33
C LEU A 305 -35.25 -1.48 3.53
N ALA A 306 -36.48 -1.14 3.92
CA ALA A 306 -37.20 -1.81 5.01
C ALA A 306 -37.77 -3.18 4.59
N SER A 307 -37.82 -3.47 3.29
CA SER A 307 -38.35 -4.73 2.75
C SER A 307 -37.28 -5.82 2.63
N LYS A 308 -37.53 -6.99 3.23
CA LYS A 308 -36.67 -8.19 3.11
C LYS A 308 -36.66 -8.81 1.70
N LYS A 309 -37.54 -8.37 0.81
CA LYS A 309 -37.56 -8.82 -0.60
C LYS A 309 -36.53 -8.10 -1.46
N ASN A 310 -36.04 -6.95 -0.99
CA ASN A 310 -35.16 -6.07 -1.74
C ASN A 310 -33.70 -6.32 -1.38
N PHE A 311 -32.82 -5.87 -2.27
CA PHE A 311 -31.37 -6.03 -2.15
C PHE A 311 -30.70 -4.68 -1.96
N TYR A 312 -29.66 -4.65 -1.13
CA TYR A 312 -28.85 -3.46 -0.90
C TYR A 312 -27.38 -3.78 -1.18
N LEU A 313 -26.88 -3.29 -2.31
CA LEU A 313 -25.49 -3.43 -2.75
C LEU A 313 -24.70 -2.22 -2.27
N VAL A 314 -23.59 -2.46 -1.58
CA VAL A 314 -22.75 -1.39 -1.04
C VAL A 314 -21.32 -1.63 -1.48
N ASP A 315 -20.75 -0.71 -2.27
CA ASP A 315 -19.36 -0.81 -2.73
C ASP A 315 -18.47 0.15 -1.96
N ALA A 316 -17.50 -0.39 -1.20
CA ALA A 316 -16.51 0.33 -0.41
C ALA A 316 -17.04 1.39 0.60
N GLN A 317 -18.35 1.48 0.81
CA GLN A 317 -18.99 2.35 1.80
C GLN A 317 -19.45 1.59 3.05
N ARG A 318 -19.87 2.33 4.08
CA ARG A 318 -20.41 1.75 5.31
C ARG A 318 -21.91 1.50 5.17
N PRO A 319 -22.38 0.24 5.17
CA PRO A 319 -23.80 -0.03 5.01
C PRO A 319 -24.60 0.48 6.21
N ILE A 320 -25.77 1.06 5.93
CA ILE A 320 -26.71 1.43 6.99
C ILE A 320 -27.39 0.21 7.63
N ASN A 321 -28.20 0.44 8.66
CA ASN A 321 -29.03 -0.61 9.23
C ASN A 321 -30.36 -0.70 8.49
N CYS A 322 -30.65 -1.86 7.91
CA CYS A 322 -31.87 -2.09 7.13
C CYS A 322 -32.23 -3.60 7.12
N ASN A 323 -33.41 -3.90 6.57
CA ASN A 323 -33.93 -5.28 6.46
C ASN A 323 -33.68 -5.89 5.08
N ALA A 324 -33.43 -5.07 4.06
CA ALA A 324 -33.01 -5.53 2.74
C ALA A 324 -31.75 -6.38 2.84
N TYR A 325 -31.67 -7.43 2.03
CA TYR A 325 -30.50 -8.31 2.04
C TYR A 325 -29.28 -7.54 1.56
N THR A 326 -28.32 -7.31 2.46
CA THR A 326 -27.22 -6.39 2.22
C THR A 326 -25.97 -7.13 1.77
N ILE A 327 -25.41 -6.77 0.61
CA ILE A 327 -24.16 -7.32 0.07
C ILE A 327 -23.12 -6.20 0.06
N LEU A 328 -22.15 -6.31 0.95
CA LEU A 328 -21.07 -5.34 1.07
C LEU A 328 -19.83 -5.82 0.32
N PHE A 329 -19.43 -5.10 -0.73
CA PHE A 329 -18.14 -5.27 -1.39
C PHE A 329 -17.11 -4.39 -0.69
N SER A 330 -16.04 -4.98 -0.17
CA SER A 330 -15.00 -4.21 0.49
C SER A 330 -13.61 -4.76 0.26
N SER A 331 -12.61 -3.90 0.36
CA SER A 331 -11.23 -4.35 0.52
C SER A 331 -11.07 -5.11 1.84
N PRO A 332 -9.95 -5.82 2.08
CA PRO A 332 -9.71 -6.54 3.35
C PRO A 332 -9.58 -5.62 4.57
N ASN A 333 -9.71 -4.31 4.39
CA ASN A 333 -9.62 -3.32 5.44
C ASN A 333 -10.86 -3.31 6.33
N ASP A 334 -10.67 -3.79 7.56
CA ASP A 334 -11.67 -3.95 8.61
C ASP A 334 -12.46 -2.67 8.97
N ASN A 335 -11.91 -1.47 8.74
CA ASN A 335 -12.53 -0.19 9.13
C ASN A 335 -13.91 0.09 8.50
N ILE A 336 -14.20 -0.54 7.36
CA ILE A 336 -15.47 -0.35 6.63
C ILE A 336 -16.54 -1.30 7.17
N TYR A 337 -16.20 -2.56 7.40
CA TYR A 337 -17.19 -3.60 7.73
C TYR A 337 -17.21 -4.04 9.19
N ASN A 338 -16.31 -3.59 10.06
CA ASN A 338 -16.27 -4.04 11.47
C ASN A 338 -17.60 -3.87 12.22
N VAL A 339 -18.33 -2.78 11.96
CA VAL A 339 -19.65 -2.56 12.56
C VAL A 339 -20.69 -3.50 11.94
N PHE A 340 -20.64 -3.69 10.63
CA PHE A 340 -21.57 -4.54 9.89
C PHE A 340 -21.39 -6.03 10.22
N LYS A 341 -20.14 -6.51 10.32
CA LYS A 341 -19.75 -7.88 10.68
C LYS A 341 -20.27 -8.31 12.06
N LYS A 342 -20.45 -7.37 13.00
CA LYS A 342 -20.96 -7.66 14.35
C LYS A 342 -22.45 -8.03 14.37
N ARG A 343 -23.18 -7.82 13.27
CA ARG A 343 -24.61 -8.19 13.20
C ARG A 343 -24.78 -9.71 13.08
N LEU A 344 -25.82 -10.23 13.71
CA LEU A 344 -26.17 -11.65 13.62
C LEU A 344 -26.50 -12.02 12.17
N GLY A 345 -26.04 -13.19 11.73
CA GLY A 345 -26.34 -13.71 10.40
C GLY A 345 -25.58 -13.05 9.24
N ILE A 346 -24.52 -12.28 9.51
CA ILE A 346 -23.58 -11.79 8.50
C ILE A 346 -22.39 -12.73 8.38
N THR A 347 -22.18 -13.27 7.18
CA THR A 347 -21.00 -14.08 6.85
C THR A 347 -20.05 -13.30 5.94
N LYS A 348 -18.75 -13.45 6.18
CA LYS A 348 -17.69 -12.86 5.37
C LYS A 348 -17.13 -13.90 4.41
N TYR A 349 -17.19 -13.60 3.13
CA TYR A 349 -16.64 -14.39 2.03
C TYR A 349 -15.47 -13.65 1.36
N TYR A 350 -14.52 -14.42 0.83
CA TYR A 350 -13.38 -13.94 0.08
C TYR A 350 -13.53 -14.41 -1.37
N MET A 351 -13.56 -13.45 -2.30
CA MET A 351 -13.57 -13.76 -3.73
C MET A 351 -12.16 -14.17 -4.17
N PRO A 352 -12.00 -15.31 -4.87
CA PRO A 352 -10.69 -15.79 -5.31
C PRO A 352 -10.05 -14.85 -6.34
N ILE A 353 -8.72 -14.88 -6.41
CA ILE A 353 -7.95 -14.26 -7.50
C ILE A 353 -8.27 -14.94 -8.85
N TRP A 354 -7.92 -14.29 -9.95
CA TRP A 354 -8.21 -14.85 -11.27
C TRP A 354 -7.32 -16.04 -11.58
N SER A 355 -7.85 -16.99 -12.34
CA SER A 355 -7.02 -18.04 -12.95
C SER A 355 -6.22 -17.46 -14.12
N PHE A 356 -5.19 -18.19 -14.57
CA PHE A 356 -4.47 -17.84 -15.79
C PHE A 356 -5.41 -17.81 -17.01
N ASP A 357 -6.32 -18.79 -17.10
CA ASP A 357 -7.26 -18.91 -18.20
C ASP A 357 -8.26 -17.76 -18.24
N GLU A 358 -8.83 -17.37 -17.08
CA GLU A 358 -9.77 -16.24 -16.97
C GLU A 358 -9.12 -14.94 -17.47
N ILE A 359 -7.92 -14.62 -16.97
CA ILE A 359 -7.27 -13.34 -17.30
C ILE A 359 -6.76 -13.33 -18.74
N ASN A 360 -6.30 -14.47 -19.23
CA ASN A 360 -5.88 -14.62 -20.62
C ASN A 360 -7.08 -14.56 -21.58
N LEU A 361 -8.23 -15.12 -21.21
CA LEU A 361 -9.48 -15.03 -21.99
C LEU A 361 -9.94 -13.58 -22.10
N LEU A 362 -9.98 -12.85 -20.98
CA LEU A 362 -10.32 -11.42 -20.99
C LEU A 362 -9.32 -10.60 -21.80
N TRP A 363 -8.02 -10.88 -21.65
CA TRP A 363 -6.99 -10.19 -22.40
C TRP A 363 -7.16 -10.41 -23.91
N ASN A 364 -7.30 -11.65 -24.35
CA ASN A 364 -7.48 -11.98 -25.77
C ASN A 364 -8.72 -11.32 -26.36
N THR A 365 -9.83 -11.30 -25.61
CA THR A 365 -11.12 -10.84 -26.12
C THR A 365 -11.27 -9.32 -26.12
N LEU A 366 -10.70 -8.59 -25.13
CA LEU A 366 -10.94 -7.15 -24.99
C LEU A 366 -9.69 -6.28 -25.09
N TYR A 367 -8.51 -6.79 -24.71
CA TYR A 367 -7.30 -5.97 -24.54
C TYR A 367 -6.23 -6.23 -25.61
N LYS A 368 -6.26 -7.39 -26.26
CA LYS A 368 -5.24 -7.78 -27.22
C LYS A 368 -5.16 -6.74 -28.33
N GLU A 369 -3.93 -6.33 -28.63
CA GLU A 369 -3.62 -5.37 -29.69
C GLU A 369 -4.26 -3.98 -29.50
N THR A 370 -4.78 -3.67 -28.30
CA THR A 370 -5.24 -2.31 -28.01
C THR A 370 -4.09 -1.32 -28.17
N LEU A 371 -4.35 -0.27 -28.94
CA LEU A 371 -3.49 0.90 -29.07
C LEU A 371 -4.05 1.99 -28.15
N ARG A 372 -3.24 2.50 -27.22
CA ARG A 372 -3.61 3.67 -26.41
C ARG A 372 -2.79 4.93 -26.77
N GLU A 373 -1.57 4.75 -27.27
CA GLU A 373 -0.68 5.84 -27.72
C GLU A 373 -0.01 5.45 -29.04
N LYS A 374 0.46 6.44 -29.83
CA LYS A 374 1.16 6.26 -31.12
C LYS A 374 2.50 5.53 -30.95
N SER A 375 2.48 4.23 -30.59
CA SER A 375 3.56 3.21 -30.67
C SER A 375 3.45 2.09 -29.61
N ASN A 376 2.61 2.22 -28.58
CA ASN A 376 2.56 1.24 -27.47
C ASN A 376 1.37 0.27 -27.65
N LYS A 377 1.63 -0.89 -28.25
CA LYS A 377 0.67 -2.00 -28.40
C LYS A 377 0.68 -2.84 -27.12
N PHE A 378 -0.49 -3.28 -26.65
CA PHE A 378 -0.53 -4.27 -25.56
C PHE A 378 -0.19 -5.67 -26.09
N SER A 379 1.11 -5.96 -26.21
CA SER A 379 1.64 -7.24 -26.68
C SER A 379 1.52 -8.35 -25.64
N PHE A 380 1.61 -9.60 -26.10
CA PHE A 380 1.65 -10.76 -25.21
C PHE A 380 2.86 -10.71 -24.26
N GLU A 381 4.03 -10.29 -24.73
CA GLU A 381 5.24 -10.15 -23.91
C GLU A 381 5.03 -9.20 -22.73
N LYS A 382 4.35 -8.07 -22.97
CA LYS A 382 4.03 -7.10 -21.93
C LYS A 382 2.99 -7.66 -20.95
N PHE A 383 1.96 -8.32 -21.46
CA PHE A 383 0.96 -9.01 -20.64
C PHE A 383 1.61 -10.07 -19.73
N ASP A 384 2.44 -10.94 -20.29
CA ASP A 384 3.16 -12.00 -19.57
C ASP A 384 4.13 -11.42 -18.53
N THR A 385 4.85 -10.34 -18.86
CA THR A 385 5.73 -9.64 -17.90
C THR A 385 4.95 -9.10 -16.69
N LEU A 386 3.82 -8.44 -16.95
CA LEU A 386 2.97 -7.91 -15.88
C LEU A 386 2.38 -9.04 -15.03
N LEU A 387 1.95 -10.13 -15.66
CA LEU A 387 1.40 -11.30 -14.99
C LEU A 387 2.44 -12.02 -14.11
N LYS A 388 3.67 -12.20 -14.60
CA LYS A 388 4.78 -12.77 -13.84
C LYS A 388 5.19 -11.90 -12.65
N ARG A 389 5.11 -10.57 -12.80
CA ARG A 389 5.46 -9.63 -11.74
C ARG A 389 4.37 -9.53 -10.67
N TRP A 390 3.13 -9.31 -11.09
CA TRP A 390 2.03 -8.92 -10.20
C TRP A 390 1.00 -10.01 -9.94
N GLY A 391 1.10 -11.16 -10.62
CA GLY A 391 0.06 -12.19 -10.59
C GLY A 391 -1.23 -11.78 -11.32
N PRO A 392 -2.25 -12.66 -11.34
CA PRO A 392 -3.45 -12.50 -12.16
C PRO A 392 -4.47 -11.53 -11.51
N ILE A 393 -4.13 -10.25 -11.45
CA ILE A 393 -5.00 -9.19 -10.93
C ILE A 393 -5.38 -8.22 -12.07
N PRO A 394 -6.65 -8.21 -12.55
CA PRO A 394 -7.05 -7.43 -13.72
C PRO A 394 -6.75 -5.94 -13.64
N ARG A 395 -6.96 -5.31 -12.48
CA ARG A 395 -6.63 -3.88 -12.30
C ARG A 395 -5.17 -3.60 -12.59
N THR A 396 -4.29 -4.48 -12.15
CA THR A 396 -2.85 -4.30 -12.23
C THR A 396 -2.30 -4.72 -13.59
N VAL A 397 -2.75 -5.86 -14.12
CA VAL A 397 -2.25 -6.43 -15.38
C VAL A 397 -2.94 -5.84 -16.61
N LEU A 398 -4.25 -5.58 -16.54
CA LEU A 398 -5.07 -5.19 -17.70
C LEU A 398 -5.47 -3.71 -17.69
N GLN A 399 -5.95 -3.16 -16.57
CA GLN A 399 -6.43 -1.77 -16.55
C GLN A 399 -5.27 -0.76 -16.58
N ASN A 400 -4.21 -1.04 -15.82
CA ASN A 400 -3.06 -0.16 -15.63
C ASN A 400 -1.81 -0.57 -16.44
N TRP A 401 -1.98 -1.43 -17.46
CA TRP A 401 -0.87 -1.99 -18.25
C TRP A 401 0.05 -0.95 -18.90
N ASN A 402 -0.48 0.24 -19.21
CA ASN A 402 0.26 1.34 -19.84
C ASN A 402 0.67 2.45 -18.86
N ASN A 403 0.32 2.36 -17.59
CA ASN A 403 0.68 3.36 -16.60
C ASN A 403 2.12 3.13 -16.11
N LYS A 404 3.07 3.91 -16.63
CA LYS A 404 4.51 3.77 -16.34
C LYS A 404 4.84 3.92 -14.84
N SER A 405 4.22 4.89 -14.15
CA SER A 405 4.41 5.05 -12.69
C SER A 405 3.95 3.80 -11.96
N TYR A 406 2.74 3.34 -12.30
CA TYR A 406 2.16 2.18 -11.67
C TYR A 406 2.97 0.91 -11.91
N VAL A 407 3.49 0.70 -13.12
CA VAL A 407 4.20 -0.54 -13.48
C VAL A 407 5.63 -0.59 -12.95
N GLU A 408 6.36 0.53 -12.95
CA GLU A 408 7.80 0.58 -12.65
C GLU A 408 8.12 1.36 -11.36
N SER A 409 7.68 2.62 -11.25
CA SER A 409 8.04 3.48 -10.11
C SER A 409 7.45 2.96 -8.80
N ASP A 410 6.14 2.67 -8.80
CA ASP A 410 5.44 2.15 -7.63
C ASP A 410 6.00 0.78 -7.20
N TYR A 411 6.50 -0.03 -8.13
CA TYR A 411 7.07 -1.35 -7.80
C TYR A 411 8.26 -1.21 -6.85
N LYS A 412 9.24 -0.36 -7.21
CA LYS A 412 10.44 -0.14 -6.40
C LYS A 412 10.09 0.48 -5.05
N ILE A 413 9.16 1.43 -5.03
CA ILE A 413 8.67 2.08 -3.80
C ILE A 413 8.03 1.04 -2.88
N LEU A 414 7.11 0.21 -3.39
CA LEU A 414 6.43 -0.81 -2.61
C LEU A 414 7.39 -1.85 -2.02
N ILE A 415 8.35 -2.32 -2.82
CA ILE A 415 9.42 -3.20 -2.32
C ILE A 415 10.28 -2.47 -1.28
N GLY A 416 10.49 -1.16 -1.46
CA GLY A 416 11.21 -0.29 -0.53
C GLY A 416 10.55 -0.16 0.85
N GLU A 417 9.24 0.06 0.86
CA GLU A 417 8.49 0.40 2.07
C GLU A 417 8.02 -0.81 2.88
N ILE A 418 8.14 -2.02 2.32
CA ILE A 418 7.65 -3.22 2.99
C ILE A 418 8.43 -3.52 4.28
N ASP A 419 7.70 -3.66 5.39
CA ASP A 419 8.20 -4.22 6.65
C ASP A 419 7.74 -5.69 6.73
N LEU A 420 8.67 -6.60 6.44
CA LEU A 420 8.38 -8.03 6.38
C LEU A 420 7.93 -8.60 7.73
N GLU A 421 8.54 -8.16 8.84
CA GLU A 421 8.21 -8.64 10.18
C GLU A 421 6.80 -8.21 10.58
N ARG A 422 6.48 -6.91 10.41
CA ARG A 422 5.12 -6.40 10.66
C ARG A 422 4.07 -7.07 9.79
N THR A 423 4.42 -7.37 8.53
CA THR A 423 3.54 -8.05 7.59
C THR A 423 3.23 -9.48 8.03
N LEU A 424 4.22 -10.21 8.56
CA LEU A 424 3.99 -11.57 9.06
C LEU A 424 3.15 -11.58 10.33
N ILE A 425 3.37 -10.63 11.24
CA ILE A 425 2.58 -10.47 12.48
C ILE A 425 1.12 -10.14 12.15
N SER A 426 0.86 -9.26 11.17
CA SER A 426 -0.52 -8.88 10.84
C SER A 426 -1.35 -10.05 10.30
N PHE A 427 -0.73 -11.03 9.63
CA PHE A 427 -1.42 -12.25 9.19
C PHE A 427 -1.87 -13.15 10.34
N SER A 428 -1.18 -13.13 11.49
CA SER A 428 -1.53 -13.97 12.64
C SER A 428 -2.60 -13.37 13.55
N GLU A 429 -2.74 -12.05 13.59
CA GLU A 429 -3.55 -11.38 14.62
C GLU A 429 -4.92 -10.90 14.12
N GLU A 430 -5.02 -10.28 12.94
CA GLU A 430 -6.27 -9.62 12.49
C GLU A 430 -6.51 -9.69 10.97
N GLY A 431 -5.57 -10.21 10.18
CA GLY A 431 -5.59 -10.14 8.72
C GLY A 431 -4.97 -8.83 8.20
N MET A 432 -5.16 -8.52 6.92
CA MET A 432 -4.52 -7.35 6.29
C MET A 432 -5.13 -6.02 6.77
N ASN A 433 -4.51 -5.40 7.76
CA ASN A 433 -4.82 -4.04 8.24
C ASN A 433 -4.12 -2.96 7.39
N LYS A 434 -4.46 -1.67 7.60
CA LYS A 434 -3.87 -0.52 6.86
C LYS A 434 -2.34 -0.41 6.98
N SER A 435 -1.77 -0.95 8.05
CA SER A 435 -0.32 -1.01 8.31
C SER A 435 0.35 -2.26 7.72
N SER A 436 -0.43 -3.16 7.11
CA SER A 436 0.11 -4.30 6.38
C SER A 436 0.69 -3.85 5.05
N ALA A 437 1.49 -4.72 4.45
CA ALA A 437 1.99 -4.52 3.11
C ALA A 437 0.87 -4.37 2.07
N SER A 438 1.16 -3.63 1.01
CA SER A 438 0.22 -3.33 -0.08
C SER A 438 -0.42 -4.60 -0.65
N GLY A 439 -1.73 -4.54 -0.94
CA GLY A 439 -2.47 -5.61 -1.62
C GLY A 439 -2.00 -5.90 -3.05
N ARG A 440 -1.03 -5.13 -3.57
CA ARG A 440 -0.30 -5.40 -4.82
C ARG A 440 0.89 -6.33 -4.62
N LEU A 441 1.44 -6.41 -3.41
CA LEU A 441 2.54 -7.31 -3.06
C LEU A 441 2.06 -8.63 -2.47
N ILE A 442 0.88 -8.62 -1.82
CA ILE A 442 0.29 -9.80 -1.20
C ILE A 442 -1.12 -10.01 -1.71
N HIS A 443 -1.38 -11.25 -2.10
CA HIS A 443 -2.66 -11.75 -2.55
C HIS A 443 -3.33 -12.59 -1.48
N ILE A 444 -4.66 -12.58 -1.53
CA ILE A 444 -5.52 -13.41 -0.70
C ILE A 444 -6.00 -14.55 -1.57
N HIS A 445 -5.44 -15.72 -1.33
CA HIS A 445 -5.97 -16.97 -1.82
C HIS A 445 -7.06 -17.43 -0.86
N VAL A 446 -8.05 -18.15 -1.37
CA VAL A 446 -9.15 -18.67 -0.55
C VAL A 446 -9.32 -20.14 -0.88
N LYS A 447 -9.74 -20.94 0.11
CA LYS A 447 -10.17 -22.30 -0.14
C LYS A 447 -11.51 -22.31 -0.87
N SER A 448 -11.93 -23.49 -1.32
CA SER A 448 -13.23 -23.70 -1.98
C SER A 448 -14.45 -23.36 -1.10
N ASP A 449 -14.25 -23.15 0.21
CA ASP A 449 -15.29 -22.70 1.15
C ASP A 449 -15.59 -21.20 1.06
N PHE A 450 -14.79 -20.43 0.30
CA PHE A 450 -14.81 -18.96 0.22
C PHE A 450 -14.64 -18.23 1.56
N ILE A 451 -14.32 -18.93 2.65
CA ILE A 451 -14.30 -18.37 4.01
C ILE A 451 -12.88 -18.32 4.56
N THR A 452 -12.05 -19.31 4.24
CA THR A 452 -10.71 -19.46 4.83
C THR A 452 -9.64 -18.80 3.94
N PRO A 453 -9.12 -17.60 4.29
CA PRO A 453 -8.09 -16.93 3.51
C PRO A 453 -6.69 -17.51 3.76
N ARG A 454 -5.83 -17.39 2.77
CA ARG A 454 -4.39 -17.61 2.84
C ARG A 454 -3.67 -16.45 2.16
N TYR A 455 -2.78 -15.81 2.88
CA TYR A 455 -1.98 -14.69 2.36
C TYR A 455 -0.71 -15.24 1.68
N CYS A 456 -0.47 -14.85 0.43
CA CYS A 456 0.71 -15.23 -0.33
C CYS A 456 1.29 -14.00 -1.01
N PHE A 457 2.61 -13.94 -1.21
CA PHE A 457 3.17 -12.92 -2.10
C PHE A 457 2.61 -13.07 -3.51
N ALA A 458 2.41 -11.93 -4.17
CA ALA A 458 1.77 -11.83 -5.47
C ALA A 458 2.51 -12.63 -6.57
N SER A 459 3.84 -12.73 -6.46
CA SER A 459 4.66 -13.52 -7.36
C SER A 459 5.96 -14.00 -6.72
N ARG A 460 6.61 -14.95 -7.39
CA ARG A 460 7.96 -15.40 -7.05
C ARG A 460 9.01 -14.30 -7.24
N MET A 461 8.82 -13.40 -8.21
CA MET A 461 9.70 -12.26 -8.42
C MET A 461 9.66 -11.32 -7.22
N ILE A 462 8.45 -10.92 -6.80
CA ILE A 462 8.25 -10.09 -5.60
C ILE A 462 8.85 -10.77 -4.37
N THR A 463 8.62 -12.08 -4.22
CA THR A 463 9.18 -12.85 -3.09
C THR A 463 10.71 -12.76 -3.04
N ARG A 464 11.39 -12.94 -4.18
CA ARG A 464 12.86 -12.85 -4.28
C ARG A 464 13.34 -11.45 -3.95
N ASP A 465 12.74 -10.42 -4.57
CA ASP A 465 13.17 -9.04 -4.38
C ASP A 465 13.02 -8.56 -2.92
N ILE A 466 11.94 -9.00 -2.24
CA ILE A 466 11.74 -8.73 -0.81
C ILE A 466 12.78 -9.45 0.05
N ILE A 467 13.07 -10.72 -0.22
CA ILE A 467 14.09 -11.50 0.50
C ILE A 467 15.47 -10.87 0.32
N ASP A 468 15.86 -10.56 -0.91
CA ASP A 468 17.15 -9.95 -1.23
C ASP A 468 17.30 -8.57 -0.59
N ARG A 469 16.21 -7.79 -0.53
CA ARG A 469 16.19 -6.53 0.20
C ARG A 469 16.36 -6.76 1.70
N TYR A 470 15.62 -7.69 2.30
CA TYR A 470 15.68 -7.95 3.74
C TYR A 470 17.09 -8.43 4.16
N ILE A 471 17.71 -9.31 3.38
CA ILE A 471 19.10 -9.73 3.57
C ILE A 471 20.04 -8.52 3.50
N ARG A 472 19.97 -7.71 2.45
CA ARG A 472 20.81 -6.51 2.29
C ARG A 472 20.61 -5.53 3.44
N TYR A 473 19.38 -5.26 3.83
CA TYR A 473 19.04 -4.34 4.92
C TYR A 473 19.60 -4.81 6.27
N ASN A 474 19.47 -6.10 6.60
CA ASN A 474 20.03 -6.66 7.83
C ASN A 474 21.56 -6.67 7.81
N GLN A 475 22.17 -6.93 6.65
CA GLN A 475 23.62 -6.79 6.49
C GLN A 475 24.07 -5.33 6.68
N ILE A 476 23.36 -4.35 6.12
CA ILE A 476 23.66 -2.92 6.29
C ILE A 476 23.49 -2.52 7.75
N LYS A 477 22.42 -2.95 8.43
CA LYS A 477 22.23 -2.72 9.88
C LYS A 477 23.36 -3.30 10.72
N PHE A 478 23.76 -4.55 10.43
CA PHE A 478 24.88 -5.19 11.11
C PHE A 478 26.20 -4.45 10.84
N ARG A 479 26.47 -4.08 9.59
CA ARG A 479 27.62 -3.23 9.22
C ARG A 479 27.56 -1.88 9.91
N HIS A 480 26.41 -1.23 9.99
CA HIS A 480 26.24 0.07 10.64
C HIS A 480 26.54 -0.03 12.14
N LEU A 481 25.99 -1.05 12.82
CA LEU A 481 26.31 -1.36 14.21
C LEU A 481 27.83 -1.54 14.42
N LEU A 482 28.49 -2.20 13.47
CA LEU A 482 29.93 -2.40 13.47
C LEU A 482 30.73 -1.21 12.94
N LYS A 483 30.12 -0.19 12.34
CA LYS A 483 30.81 0.97 11.72
C LYS A 483 30.68 2.26 12.52
N CYS A 484 29.63 2.47 13.33
CA CYS A 484 29.39 3.72 14.07
C CYS A 484 30.69 4.26 14.69
N THR A 485 31.17 5.37 14.15
CA THR A 485 32.44 6.01 14.52
C THR A 485 32.33 6.62 15.91
N GLY A 486 33.43 6.48 16.66
CA GLY A 486 33.51 6.80 18.07
C GLY A 486 33.13 8.24 18.40
N GLY A 487 32.11 8.36 19.25
CA GLY A 487 31.80 9.56 20.01
C GLY A 487 31.47 9.21 21.46
N ASP A 488 30.90 8.02 21.69
CA ASP A 488 30.57 7.53 23.02
C ASP A 488 31.45 6.34 23.43
N SER A 489 32.25 6.55 24.48
CA SER A 489 33.21 5.56 25.02
C SER A 489 32.53 4.26 25.46
N LYS A 490 31.26 4.30 25.88
CA LYS A 490 30.49 3.11 26.30
C LYS A 490 30.08 2.24 25.11
N VAL A 491 29.69 2.86 23.99
CA VAL A 491 29.30 2.17 22.76
C VAL A 491 30.52 1.57 22.05
N SER A 492 31.68 2.24 22.14
CA SER A 492 32.96 1.73 21.59
C SER A 492 33.40 0.41 22.25
N ALA A 493 33.30 0.31 23.58
CA ALA A 493 33.63 -0.93 24.30
C ALA A 493 32.67 -2.08 23.97
N PHE A 494 31.37 -1.79 23.82
CA PHE A 494 30.37 -2.78 23.40
C PHE A 494 30.57 -3.24 21.96
N ARG A 495 30.90 -2.33 21.03
CA ARG A 495 31.28 -2.64 19.65
C ARG A 495 32.52 -3.54 19.56
N GLY A 496 33.53 -3.26 20.39
CA GLY A 496 34.72 -4.11 20.50
C GLY A 496 34.37 -5.56 20.83
N ARG A 497 33.49 -5.76 21.83
CA ARG A 497 33.03 -7.11 22.24
C ARG A 497 32.24 -7.83 21.14
N ILE A 498 31.31 -7.14 20.47
CA ILE A 498 30.56 -7.76 19.36
C ILE A 498 31.50 -8.16 18.21
N PHE A 499 32.49 -7.33 17.89
CA PHE A 499 33.47 -7.65 16.85
C PHE A 499 34.38 -8.82 17.28
N GLU A 500 34.79 -8.87 18.54
CA GLU A 500 35.55 -9.98 19.14
C GLU A 500 34.80 -11.31 19.00
N ASP A 501 33.54 -11.37 19.43
CA ASP A 501 32.70 -12.57 19.29
C ASP A 501 32.52 -12.97 17.81
N PHE A 502 32.27 -12.00 16.93
CA PHE A 502 32.15 -12.24 15.50
C PHE A 502 33.46 -12.79 14.90
N ALA A 503 34.59 -12.20 15.25
CA ALA A 503 35.91 -12.61 14.77
C ALA A 503 36.26 -14.04 15.22
N HIS A 504 35.98 -14.40 16.47
CA HIS A 504 36.15 -15.76 16.97
C HIS A 504 35.33 -16.76 16.15
N GLN A 505 34.07 -16.47 15.86
CA GLN A 505 33.23 -17.34 15.04
C GLN A 505 33.76 -17.50 13.60
N GLN A 506 34.26 -16.43 12.98
CA GLN A 506 34.81 -16.50 11.62
C GLN A 506 36.12 -17.31 11.59
N ILE A 507 37.05 -17.05 12.50
CA ILE A 507 38.34 -17.77 12.55
C ILE A 507 38.12 -19.25 12.89
N GLN A 508 37.20 -19.55 13.80
CA GLN A 508 36.84 -20.92 14.14
C GLN A 508 36.29 -21.70 12.93
N LYS A 509 35.42 -21.08 12.12
CA LYS A 509 34.90 -21.70 10.89
C LYS A 509 36.02 -22.01 9.89
N GLY A 510 37.12 -21.27 9.93
CA GLY A 510 38.21 -21.37 8.98
C GLY A 510 37.84 -20.74 7.63
N GLY A 511 38.79 -20.74 6.70
CA GLY A 511 38.67 -20.06 5.41
C GLY A 511 39.97 -19.37 5.00
N ASP A 512 39.91 -18.59 3.94
CA ASP A 512 41.04 -17.80 3.45
C ASP A 512 40.93 -16.36 3.97
N PHE A 513 41.95 -15.92 4.71
CA PHE A 513 41.97 -14.60 5.34
C PHE A 513 43.10 -13.75 4.75
N ARG A 514 42.84 -12.47 4.49
CA ARG A 514 43.91 -11.54 4.11
C ARG A 514 44.80 -11.27 5.31
N ILE A 515 46.10 -11.43 5.14
CA ILE A 515 47.11 -11.14 6.14
C ILE A 515 48.14 -10.15 5.59
N ARG A 516 48.70 -9.35 6.49
CA ARG A 516 49.75 -8.38 6.18
C ARG A 516 50.81 -8.40 7.26
N LEU A 517 52.06 -8.69 6.89
CA LEU A 517 53.19 -8.68 7.82
C LEU A 517 53.44 -7.25 8.34
N LEU A 518 53.60 -7.11 9.65
CA LEU A 518 53.86 -5.83 10.33
C LEU A 518 55.37 -5.72 10.63
N THR A 519 56.11 -4.95 9.82
CA THR A 519 57.56 -4.76 9.96
C THR A 519 57.92 -3.46 10.67
N ASN A 520 58.91 -3.48 11.56
CA ASN A 520 59.48 -2.27 12.17
C ASN A 520 60.45 -1.58 11.20
N GLY A 521 60.10 -0.37 10.75
CA GLY A 521 60.96 0.48 9.91
C GLY A 521 60.16 1.39 8.98
N MET A 522 60.76 2.49 8.50
CA MET A 522 60.20 3.38 7.46
C MET A 522 60.12 2.65 6.10
N VAL A 523 59.36 1.56 6.03
CA VAL A 523 58.85 1.06 4.75
C VAL A 523 57.55 1.82 4.54
N SER A 524 57.51 2.65 3.50
CA SER A 524 56.28 3.25 3.00
C SER A 524 55.16 2.21 3.02
N MET A 525 54.00 2.55 3.61
CA MET A 525 52.80 1.69 3.64
C MET A 525 52.38 1.16 2.25
N LYS A 526 52.97 1.69 1.16
CA LYS A 526 52.77 1.25 -0.23
C LYS A 526 53.42 -0.09 -0.61
N ASN A 527 54.35 -0.65 0.19
CA ASN A 527 55.11 -1.87 -0.19
C ASN A 527 54.84 -3.11 0.70
N THR A 528 53.76 -3.14 1.50
CA THR A 528 53.45 -4.33 2.31
C THR A 528 52.75 -5.39 1.46
N ILE A 529 53.36 -6.58 1.34
CA ILE A 529 52.75 -7.71 0.63
C ILE A 529 51.53 -8.17 1.43
N THR A 530 50.36 -8.16 0.79
CA THR A 530 49.14 -8.76 1.32
C THR A 530 49.07 -10.17 0.78
N GLU A 531 48.95 -11.15 1.67
CA GLU A 531 48.87 -12.58 1.34
C GLU A 531 47.55 -13.15 1.84
N TYR A 532 47.13 -14.29 1.29
CA TYR A 532 46.00 -15.05 1.82
C TYR A 532 46.50 -16.20 2.68
N LYS A 533 46.08 -16.22 3.94
CA LYS A 533 46.33 -17.33 4.86
C LYS A 533 45.09 -18.21 4.95
N LYS A 534 45.24 -19.45 4.49
CA LYS A 534 44.25 -20.49 4.73
C LYS A 534 44.31 -20.94 6.18
N ILE A 535 43.25 -20.68 6.93
CA ILE A 535 43.03 -21.17 8.30
C ILE A 535 42.05 -22.33 8.22
N ARG A 536 42.40 -23.48 8.78
CA ARG A 536 41.49 -24.63 8.84
C ARG A 536 40.35 -24.38 9.82
N SER A 537 39.24 -25.08 9.64
CA SER A 537 38.16 -25.11 10.63
C SER A 537 38.63 -25.82 11.91
N TYR A 538 38.23 -25.27 13.05
CA TYR A 538 38.56 -25.79 14.38
C TYR A 538 37.30 -26.10 15.19
N LYS A 539 37.39 -27.10 16.07
CA LYS A 539 36.41 -27.25 17.16
C LYS A 539 36.68 -26.18 18.23
N PHE A 540 35.62 -25.60 18.78
CA PHE A 540 35.72 -24.57 19.80
C PHE A 540 36.03 -25.17 21.17
N LYS A 541 36.92 -24.53 21.95
CA LYS A 541 37.22 -24.92 23.33
C LYS A 541 37.37 -23.69 24.20
N GLU A 542 36.43 -23.52 25.12
CA GLU A 542 36.58 -22.60 26.24
C GLU A 542 37.49 -23.21 27.32
N PHE A 543 38.39 -22.39 27.88
CA PHE A 543 39.32 -22.78 28.93
C PHE A 543 39.36 -21.76 30.06
N TYR A 544 39.42 -22.24 31.32
CA TYR A 544 39.62 -21.37 32.48
C TYR A 544 41.10 -21.35 32.88
N THR A 545 41.75 -22.50 32.84
CA THR A 545 43.20 -22.64 33.02
C THR A 545 43.86 -23.23 31.77
N LEU A 546 45.19 -23.09 31.63
CA LEU A 546 45.89 -23.57 30.44
C LEU A 546 45.82 -25.10 30.28
N GLU A 547 45.63 -25.82 31.39
CA GLU A 547 45.43 -27.27 31.43
C GLU A 547 44.17 -27.73 30.69
N ASP A 548 43.15 -26.86 30.58
CA ASP A 548 41.92 -27.17 29.86
C ASP A 548 42.07 -27.08 28.34
N THR A 549 43.16 -26.47 27.85
CA THR A 549 43.36 -26.21 26.42
C THR A 549 43.54 -27.51 25.64
N ARG A 550 43.11 -27.53 24.38
CA ARG A 550 43.21 -28.71 23.51
C ARG A 550 43.96 -28.41 22.22
N LYS A 551 44.88 -29.31 21.87
CA LYS A 551 45.55 -29.33 20.57
C LYS A 551 44.53 -29.53 19.45
N ASN A 552 44.71 -28.84 18.32
CA ASN A 552 43.77 -28.81 17.18
C ASN A 552 42.37 -28.26 17.53
N TYR A 553 42.25 -27.46 18.58
CA TYR A 553 41.04 -26.68 18.89
C TYR A 553 41.34 -25.19 18.81
N TYR A 554 40.28 -24.40 18.62
CA TYR A 554 40.32 -22.96 18.81
C TYR A 554 40.05 -22.68 20.28
N ASN A 555 41.11 -22.35 21.02
CA ASN A 555 41.09 -22.18 22.46
C ASN A 555 40.81 -20.71 22.81
N VAL A 556 39.71 -20.45 23.52
CA VAL A 556 39.28 -19.12 23.97
C VAL A 556 39.21 -19.10 25.50
N PRO A 557 39.88 -18.16 26.20
CA PRO A 557 39.83 -18.07 27.65
C PRO A 557 38.45 -17.57 28.11
N THR A 558 37.91 -18.15 29.18
CA THR A 558 36.63 -17.72 29.77
C THR A 558 36.76 -16.51 30.70
N ALA A 559 37.97 -16.21 31.20
CA ALA A 559 38.22 -15.10 32.11
C ALA A 559 39.01 -13.98 31.42
N GLN A 560 38.60 -12.72 31.61
CA GLN A 560 39.29 -11.51 31.10
C GLN A 560 40.72 -11.31 31.64
N ASN A 561 41.22 -12.21 32.49
CA ASN A 561 42.50 -12.12 33.18
C ASN A 561 43.68 -12.68 32.36
N PHE A 562 43.44 -13.20 31.16
CA PHE A 562 44.50 -13.58 30.20
C PHE A 562 44.95 -12.35 29.39
N GLU A 563 45.59 -11.39 30.08
CA GLU A 563 45.68 -9.96 29.71
C GLU A 563 46.43 -9.57 28.39
N SER A 564 46.61 -10.45 27.41
CA SER A 564 47.21 -10.03 26.12
C SER A 564 46.99 -10.91 24.90
N ILE A 565 46.18 -11.96 24.99
CA ILE A 565 45.84 -12.83 23.86
C ILE A 565 44.39 -13.30 24.02
N ASP A 566 43.54 -12.94 23.08
CA ASP A 566 42.11 -13.24 23.15
C ASP A 566 41.81 -14.68 22.75
N SER A 567 42.65 -15.32 21.94
CA SER A 567 42.54 -16.76 21.65
C SER A 567 43.80 -17.33 21.01
N PHE A 568 43.92 -18.66 20.99
CA PHE A 568 45.00 -19.33 20.27
C PHE A 568 44.61 -20.72 19.77
N SER A 569 45.34 -21.19 18.76
CA SER A 569 45.26 -22.57 18.27
C SER A 569 46.66 -23.12 18.05
N TYR A 570 46.84 -24.41 18.31
CA TYR A 570 48.14 -25.04 18.15
C TYR A 570 48.01 -26.48 17.65
N ASP A 571 49.01 -26.91 16.89
CA ASP A 571 49.18 -28.28 16.43
C ASP A 571 50.57 -28.83 16.78
N GLU A 572 51.14 -29.69 15.94
CA GLU A 572 52.49 -30.26 16.17
C GLU A 572 53.59 -29.29 15.81
N ASN A 573 53.33 -28.34 14.92
CA ASN A 573 54.36 -27.55 14.26
C ASN A 573 54.12 -26.05 14.34
N THR A 574 52.89 -25.61 14.56
CA THR A 574 52.50 -24.21 14.55
C THR A 574 51.66 -23.80 15.75
N LEU A 575 51.98 -22.62 16.28
CA LEU A 575 51.18 -21.92 17.30
C LEU A 575 50.68 -20.60 16.71
N PHE A 576 49.37 -20.49 16.56
CA PHE A 576 48.69 -19.27 16.13
C PHE A 576 48.07 -18.57 17.32
N LEU A 577 48.43 -17.30 17.50
CA LEU A 577 47.92 -16.43 18.55
C LEU A 577 47.08 -15.35 17.90
N TYR A 578 45.89 -15.10 18.42
CA TYR A 578 44.95 -14.13 17.89
C TYR A 578 44.66 -13.06 18.95
N GLN A 579 44.94 -11.81 18.59
CA GLN A 579 44.54 -10.64 19.35
C GLN A 579 43.53 -9.85 18.52
N VAL A 580 42.27 -9.85 18.92
CA VAL A 580 41.22 -9.08 18.27
C VAL A 580 41.27 -7.63 18.72
N THR A 581 41.19 -6.70 17.77
CA THR A 581 41.13 -5.28 18.10
C THR A 581 40.44 -4.46 17.03
N VAL A 582 39.69 -3.46 17.49
CA VAL A 582 39.11 -2.39 16.66
C VAL A 582 39.87 -1.07 16.79
N SER A 583 40.95 -1.03 17.59
CA SER A 583 41.78 0.15 17.85
C SER A 583 43.11 0.07 17.11
N MET A 584 43.61 1.20 16.63
CA MET A 584 44.93 1.32 15.98
C MET A 584 46.11 1.21 16.96
N LYS A 585 45.85 1.34 18.27
CA LYS A 585 46.84 1.21 19.34
C LYS A 585 46.40 0.11 20.30
N HIS A 586 47.19 -0.96 20.37
CA HIS A 586 46.99 -2.06 21.29
C HIS A 586 48.36 -2.57 21.78
N SER A 587 48.72 -2.25 23.02
CA SER A 587 49.97 -2.75 23.60
C SER A 587 49.89 -4.23 23.90
N ILE A 588 50.92 -4.98 23.52
CA ILE A 588 51.03 -6.41 23.82
C ILE A 588 51.64 -6.57 25.22
N LYS A 589 50.89 -7.06 26.23
CA LYS A 589 51.48 -7.38 27.53
C LYS A 589 52.25 -8.70 27.45
N PHE A 590 53.55 -8.66 27.72
CA PHE A 590 54.49 -9.78 27.52
C PHE A 590 54.16 -11.06 28.32
N ASN A 591 53.51 -10.92 29.47
CA ASN A 591 53.42 -12.01 30.44
C ASN A 591 52.50 -13.18 30.02
N ALA A 592 51.46 -12.95 29.20
CA ALA A 592 50.58 -14.05 28.77
C ALA A 592 51.22 -14.89 27.65
N LEU A 593 51.96 -14.26 26.73
CA LEU A 593 52.74 -14.93 25.69
C LEU A 593 53.77 -15.90 26.30
N ASP A 594 54.53 -15.41 27.29
CA ASP A 594 55.54 -16.21 27.97
C ASP A 594 54.93 -17.39 28.75
N LYS A 595 53.72 -17.22 29.31
CA LYS A 595 52.98 -18.30 29.98
C LYS A 595 52.54 -19.40 29.02
N ILE A 596 51.93 -19.05 27.88
CA ILE A 596 51.49 -20.06 26.88
C ILE A 596 52.71 -20.81 26.34
N LYS A 597 53.79 -20.09 26.01
CA LYS A 597 55.01 -20.70 25.48
C LYS A 597 55.63 -21.68 26.47
N LYS A 598 55.75 -21.29 27.74
CA LYS A 598 56.29 -22.15 28.81
C LYS A 598 55.40 -23.35 29.11
N PHE A 599 54.08 -23.15 29.13
CA PHE A 599 53.13 -24.22 29.40
C PHE A 599 53.13 -25.29 28.30
N LEU A 600 53.20 -24.87 27.03
CA LEU A 600 53.24 -25.77 25.88
C LEU A 600 54.65 -26.31 25.57
N ASP A 601 55.67 -25.90 26.33
CA ASP A 601 57.10 -26.16 26.05
C ASP A 601 57.46 -25.91 24.58
N TRP A 602 57.01 -24.76 24.04
CA TRP A 602 57.01 -24.52 22.60
C TRP A 602 58.35 -23.95 22.10
N ASP A 603 59.04 -24.70 21.25
CA ASP A 603 60.33 -24.34 20.66
C ASP A 603 60.27 -23.97 19.17
N LYS A 604 59.09 -24.14 18.53
CA LYS A 604 58.84 -23.91 17.10
C LYS A 604 58.31 -22.50 16.79
N ASP A 605 57.94 -22.28 15.52
CA ASP A 605 57.42 -21.01 15.02
C ASP A 605 56.11 -20.59 15.71
N ILE A 606 56.01 -19.28 15.94
CA ILE A 606 54.85 -18.63 16.56
C ILE A 606 54.41 -17.48 15.66
N TYR A 607 53.12 -17.45 15.31
CA TYR A 607 52.53 -16.38 14.52
C TYR A 607 51.53 -15.61 15.38
N LEU A 608 51.74 -14.30 15.50
CA LEU A 608 50.82 -13.41 16.19
C LEU A 608 49.98 -12.64 15.17
N TYR A 609 48.68 -12.89 15.17
CA TYR A 609 47.70 -12.23 14.32
C TYR A 609 46.91 -11.19 15.12
N PHE A 610 47.03 -9.92 14.73
CA PHE A 610 46.10 -8.87 15.09
C PHE A 610 44.88 -8.97 14.19
N VAL A 611 43.80 -9.47 14.75
CA VAL A 611 42.53 -9.70 14.06
C VAL A 611 41.76 -8.39 14.05
N VAL A 612 41.61 -7.81 12.87
CA VAL A 612 41.12 -6.44 12.69
C VAL A 612 40.01 -6.36 11.66
N PRO A 613 39.10 -5.37 11.78
CA PRO A 613 38.09 -5.14 10.77
C PRO A 613 38.70 -4.52 9.49
N PRO A 614 38.02 -4.62 8.34
CA PRO A 614 38.52 -4.15 7.05
C PRO A 614 38.96 -2.68 7.04
N GLU A 615 38.32 -1.82 7.82
CA GLU A 615 38.54 -0.38 7.82
C GLU A 615 39.93 0.03 8.32
N ILE A 616 40.51 -0.73 9.25
CA ILE A 616 41.83 -0.42 9.81
C ILE A 616 42.93 -1.33 9.26
N PHE A 617 42.58 -2.43 8.59
CA PHE A 617 43.52 -3.45 8.10
C PHE A 617 44.70 -2.87 7.31
N SER A 618 44.43 -1.96 6.35
CA SER A 618 45.46 -1.37 5.49
C SER A 618 46.43 -0.43 6.23
N ARG A 619 46.00 0.18 7.33
CA ARG A 619 46.76 1.19 8.08
C ARG A 619 47.26 0.69 9.43
N PHE A 620 46.86 -0.50 9.86
CA PHE A 620 47.17 -1.04 11.18
C PHE A 620 48.70 -1.12 11.41
N PRO A 621 49.24 -0.42 12.42
CA PRO A 621 50.69 -0.36 12.61
C PRO A 621 51.22 -1.57 13.40
N PRO A 622 52.53 -1.86 13.32
CA PRO A 622 53.21 -2.76 14.26
C PRO A 622 52.98 -2.28 15.70
N GLN A 623 52.72 -3.23 16.61
CA GLN A 623 52.40 -2.93 18.01
C GLN A 623 53.61 -3.13 18.92
N LYS A 624 53.74 -2.26 19.92
CA LYS A 624 54.81 -2.33 20.93
C LYS A 624 54.51 -3.40 21.99
N TYR A 625 55.58 -4.01 22.52
CA TYR A 625 55.53 -4.92 23.67
C TYR A 625 55.73 -4.14 24.99
N LYS A 626 54.87 -4.39 25.98
CA LYS A 626 54.93 -3.78 27.32
C LYS A 626 55.07 -4.83 28.43
N ASN A 627 55.65 -4.44 29.58
CA ASN A 627 55.73 -5.26 30.79
C ASN A 627 54.44 -5.16 31.64
N SER A 628 54.34 -5.92 32.75
CA SER A 628 53.20 -5.86 33.70
C SER A 628 53.04 -4.52 34.44
N LYS A 629 53.98 -3.58 34.26
CA LYS A 629 53.92 -2.21 34.81
C LYS A 629 53.63 -1.17 33.73
N ASP A 630 53.23 -1.59 32.53
CA ASP A 630 52.93 -0.72 31.37
C ASP A 630 54.12 0.09 30.84
N GLU A 631 55.35 -0.28 31.21
CA GLU A 631 56.59 0.35 30.76
C GLU A 631 57.12 -0.29 29.47
N ASP A 632 57.65 0.53 28.55
CA ASP A 632 58.31 0.08 27.32
C ASP A 632 59.60 -0.70 27.68
N ARG A 633 59.71 -1.97 27.26
CA ARG A 633 60.95 -2.75 27.45
C ARG A 633 62.00 -2.33 26.41
N GLN A 634 63.14 -1.81 26.88
CA GLN A 634 64.29 -1.46 26.02
C GLN A 634 65.26 -2.62 25.73
N LYS A 635 65.19 -3.76 26.44
CA LYS A 635 65.99 -4.97 26.18
C LYS A 635 65.13 -6.23 26.25
N PHE A 636 65.04 -6.95 25.14
CA PHE A 636 64.34 -8.24 25.04
C PHE A 636 65.29 -9.39 25.39
N PRO A 637 64.81 -10.50 25.98
CA PRO A 637 65.50 -11.78 25.86
C PRO A 637 65.70 -12.10 24.37
N THR A 638 66.88 -12.58 23.99
CA THR A 638 67.26 -12.97 22.61
C THR A 638 66.24 -13.88 21.90
N LEU A 639 65.37 -14.54 22.67
CA LEU A 639 64.31 -15.44 22.23
C LEU A 639 63.15 -14.79 21.44
N ILE A 640 62.92 -13.47 21.54
CA ILE A 640 61.69 -12.80 21.04
C ILE A 640 61.91 -11.85 19.87
N ASN A 641 63.17 -11.61 19.48
CA ASN A 641 63.51 -10.89 18.23
C ASN A 641 63.02 -11.62 16.94
N LYS A 642 62.31 -12.75 17.06
CA LYS A 642 61.78 -13.58 15.97
C LYS A 642 60.25 -13.65 15.87
N LEU A 643 59.48 -12.99 16.75
CA LEU A 643 58.00 -13.04 16.69
C LEU A 643 57.46 -12.13 15.58
N SER A 644 57.06 -12.72 14.46
CA SER A 644 56.41 -12.00 13.36
C SER A 644 54.97 -11.60 13.75
N GLN A 645 54.69 -10.30 13.66
CA GLN A 645 53.34 -9.76 13.83
C GLN A 645 52.66 -9.65 12.46
N TYR A 646 51.39 -10.02 12.39
CA TYR A 646 50.56 -9.90 11.19
C TYR A 646 49.28 -9.16 11.54
N ALA A 647 48.79 -8.29 10.67
CA ALA A 647 47.38 -7.95 10.66
C ALA A 647 46.63 -9.06 9.91
N LEU A 648 45.51 -9.52 10.44
CA LEU A 648 44.59 -10.48 9.83
C LEU A 648 43.23 -9.80 9.70
N GLU A 649 42.71 -9.73 8.49
CA GLU A 649 41.42 -9.11 8.24
C GLU A 649 40.28 -10.12 8.39
N VAL A 650 39.27 -9.76 9.18
CA VAL A 650 38.01 -10.50 9.20
C VAL A 650 37.01 -9.78 8.29
N PRO A 651 36.62 -10.37 7.15
CA PRO A 651 35.65 -9.75 6.27
C PRO A 651 34.30 -9.67 7.00
N ILE A 652 33.73 -8.46 7.05
CA ILE A 652 32.36 -8.22 7.54
C ILE A 652 31.34 -8.48 6.40
N ASN A 653 31.84 -8.82 5.21
CA ASN A 653 31.04 -9.23 4.06
C ASN A 653 30.88 -10.75 4.09
N VAL A 654 29.72 -11.25 4.52
CA VAL A 654 29.31 -12.60 4.14
C VAL A 654 29.04 -12.56 2.64
N MET A 655 29.73 -13.43 1.90
CA MET A 655 29.75 -13.47 0.43
C MET A 655 28.35 -13.39 -0.17
N ILE A 656 28.14 -12.43 -1.06
CA ILE A 656 27.23 -12.57 -2.20
C ILE A 656 28.17 -12.75 -3.37
N ASP A 657 28.01 -13.85 -4.12
CA ASP A 657 28.74 -14.07 -5.37
C ASP A 657 28.68 -12.78 -6.22
N GLU A 658 29.84 -12.20 -6.47
CA GLU A 658 30.02 -11.00 -7.29
C GLU A 658 29.85 -11.39 -8.77
N ASP A 659 28.60 -11.56 -9.18
CA ASP A 659 28.18 -11.37 -10.57
C ASP A 659 26.89 -10.57 -10.52
N LEU A 660 27.02 -9.24 -10.57
CA LEU A 660 26.12 -8.29 -11.22
C LEU A 660 26.57 -6.86 -10.84
N ASN A 661 27.54 -6.39 -11.62
CA ASN A 661 27.97 -5.00 -11.67
C ASN A 661 26.83 -4.18 -12.31
N ILE A 662 26.11 -3.38 -11.52
CA ILE A 662 25.29 -2.27 -12.03
C ILE A 662 25.70 -1.03 -11.24
N GLY A 663 26.31 -0.09 -11.94
CA GLY A 663 26.86 1.14 -11.39
C GLY A 663 25.80 2.02 -10.73
N ASP A 664 26.07 2.43 -9.51
CA ASP A 664 25.45 3.57 -8.86
C ASP A 664 26.21 4.83 -9.28
N GLU A 665 25.71 5.52 -10.31
CA GLU A 665 25.79 6.98 -10.38
C GLU A 665 24.51 7.51 -9.72
N ASN A 666 24.66 8.15 -8.56
CA ASN A 666 23.83 9.24 -8.03
C ASN A 666 24.21 9.48 -6.55
N GLN A 667 25.36 10.12 -6.34
CA GLN A 667 25.57 10.97 -5.19
C GLN A 667 25.66 12.39 -5.74
N ASP A 668 24.61 13.17 -5.53
CA ASP A 668 24.65 14.61 -5.25
C ASP A 668 23.19 15.10 -5.24
N ASP A 669 22.67 15.38 -4.05
CA ASP A 669 21.72 16.46 -3.75
C ASP A 669 21.11 16.25 -2.36
N GLU A 670 21.89 16.54 -1.32
CA GLU A 670 21.36 16.76 0.03
C GLU A 670 22.15 17.88 0.74
N LYS A 671 22.11 19.09 0.16
CA LYS A 671 22.49 20.34 0.84
C LYS A 671 21.70 21.54 0.33
N SER A 672 20.45 21.67 0.73
CA SER A 672 19.77 22.97 0.87
C SER A 672 18.38 22.78 1.47
N ASN A 673 18.30 22.86 2.80
CA ASN A 673 17.10 23.34 3.50
C ASN A 673 17.40 23.46 4.99
N LYS A 674 17.96 24.61 5.38
CA LYS A 674 17.85 25.13 6.74
C LYS A 674 17.81 26.67 6.68
N SER A 675 16.94 27.20 7.53
CA SER A 675 16.73 28.58 7.97
C SER A 675 16.17 29.57 6.96
N TYR A 676 14.86 29.84 7.02
CA TYR A 676 14.30 31.20 7.07
C TYR A 676 12.93 31.15 7.77
N GLU A 677 12.93 31.46 9.07
CA GLU A 677 11.76 32.00 9.78
C GLU A 677 12.25 33.06 10.77
N GLU A 678 11.47 34.15 10.84
CA GLU A 678 11.50 35.28 11.78
C GLU A 678 12.62 36.33 11.64
N SER A 679 12.28 37.48 11.03
CA SER A 679 11.87 38.67 11.81
C SER A 679 11.61 39.87 10.90
N ASP A 680 10.34 40.23 10.73
CA ASP A 680 9.94 41.58 10.35
C ASP A 680 10.18 42.51 11.55
N ASN A 681 10.95 43.58 11.34
CA ASN A 681 10.66 44.90 11.91
C ASN A 681 11.60 45.99 11.38
N VAL A 682 10.96 47.01 10.79
CA VAL A 682 11.18 48.45 11.03
C VAL A 682 12.21 49.19 10.16
N GLU A 683 11.61 49.96 9.24
CA GLU A 683 11.82 51.39 8.93
C GLU A 683 12.84 51.89 7.89
N MET A 684 12.23 52.67 6.97
CA MET A 684 12.60 54.03 6.51
C MET A 684 13.84 54.16 5.61
N VAL A 685 13.61 54.44 4.32
CA VAL A 685 13.72 55.79 3.71
C VAL A 685 15.17 56.26 3.64
N GLU A 686 15.78 56.16 2.44
CA GLU A 686 16.19 57.35 1.67
C GLU A 686 16.75 56.96 0.31
N SER A 687 16.63 57.93 -0.59
CA SER A 687 16.86 57.91 -2.03
C SER A 687 18.30 58.22 -2.43
N ASP A 688 18.52 58.09 -3.74
CA ASP A 688 19.54 58.75 -4.57
C ASP A 688 20.90 58.05 -4.78
N GLY A 689 21.21 57.85 -6.06
CA GLY A 689 22.51 57.41 -6.59
C GLY A 689 22.39 56.64 -7.89
#